data_AF-A0A349QTF2-F1
#
_entry.id   AF-A0A349QTF2-F1
#
_cell.length_a   1.000
_cell.length_b   1.000
_cell.length_c   1.000
_cell.angle_alpha   90.00
_cell.angle_beta   90.00
_cell.angle_gamma   90.00
#
_symmetry.space_group_name_H-M   'P 1'
#
loop_
_entity.id
_entity.type
_entity.pdbx_description
1 polymer ?
#
loop_
_entity_poly.entity_id
_entity_poly.type
_entity_poly.pdbx_seq_one_letter_code
_entity_poly.pdbx_strand_id
1 'polypeptide(L)'
;MTFERLIQTMHANVNWTGLFVAIDNYLILQGEVRSLFFHFDSRKVAENIVDLPIKEDEIKDTDEAAVRDVINMILYAFGKWGTIQGLRVEKNTEQLNALFGQVLAGIYIEPEYTTQYFRFYHAGKRITYEDVIQAALEAEEAVQKEEETDEEQGLWHKVEWKMAHAVFERMELSVLDRAKGRLGNNFYKIGYRCPKCKENLHMIMYPKGKEFRIETPEGAVLLAKACTCASCHRFYTPRPWKLLGDGDIYLMDFEEDKKAYEDYLELMGRNGEHEAGSRYNEYEDGRKPVGIDEEEKPLEDLCEDLPEYSDADFEELLNKIEEGFFPESSVTACEPVIQEEKKRRKKLKNGQKPDDKTPSDKNEGQSHINAAENANQVKTANGFRLADGNQNADRFQPANENQGANEYRNVNTQSADEQISDRKQSDENRMQSGSTKANQREKTNGISEQAAKTDDAETQKARETYQAKFGVADRMSERQLSELKHQLIHETRIPPEERRQYLDTLEEKEQDRKLAMLNKKAESCADKNYAVMHRVYDEIAEEKLPQEKKQNLLLNLKQKMQAQAEREVAELIEKMPPNMDRARYQALRQKLKEYEGVDLTPYQERLESQKNLAEQQEIKNMIRQSRKITREDLTELMDRLKEKEFEPELILPYFEQIENKVRQMDENEIAEITGDPMHMSFEDGMEAYQKIAEGPYLPDLKDNALELLSRRLSKIKTDECEQLVNKLKNELKEAGVTENQKHYFYPARKVLLKQTSPQETEVIDYAMASYAAGNGLFEYPIFVVDTSRNNSGKEGIILTPEHLYYSTLMTSYRIDVPSIDEITASTGLLNRGVYVTEKNGKKTKIPYAVDHKELTAYAGVMNEFIHYLQEKPDSRNISYLAKEKHDTICCFRCGYVYKGGNVCPKCGFKNNA
;
A
#
# COMPACT_ATOMS: atom_id res chain seq x y z
N MET A 1 12.71 18.79 -9.05
CA MET A 1 11.87 19.87 -8.46
C MET A 1 12.26 20.29 -7.04
N THR A 2 12.25 19.40 -6.04
CA THR A 2 12.36 19.80 -4.62
C THR A 2 13.68 20.52 -4.28
N PHE A 3 14.81 19.97 -4.75
CA PHE A 3 16.14 20.52 -4.45
C PHE A 3 16.48 21.78 -5.25
N GLU A 4 15.87 22.02 -6.42
CA GLU A 4 15.98 23.30 -7.13
C GLU A 4 15.34 24.43 -6.32
N ARG A 5 14.15 24.19 -5.76
CA ARG A 5 13.47 25.14 -4.86
C ARG A 5 14.28 25.38 -3.59
N LEU A 6 14.97 24.36 -3.07
CA LEU A 6 15.88 24.48 -1.94
C LEU A 6 17.05 25.43 -2.25
N ILE A 7 17.74 25.23 -3.37
CA ILE A 7 18.85 26.09 -3.82
C ILE A 7 18.38 27.55 -3.98
N GLN A 8 17.23 27.77 -4.62
CA GLN A 8 16.62 29.09 -4.77
C GLN A 8 16.27 29.75 -3.43
N THR A 9 15.73 28.97 -2.48
CA THR A 9 15.30 29.44 -1.14
C THR A 9 16.49 29.76 -0.23
N MET A 10 17.59 29.01 -0.37
CA MET A 10 18.86 29.31 0.31
C MET A 10 19.66 30.45 -0.36
N HIS A 11 19.19 30.95 -1.50
CA HIS A 11 19.91 31.89 -2.38
C HIS A 11 21.32 31.40 -2.76
N ALA A 12 21.50 30.08 -2.85
CA ALA A 12 22.79 29.46 -3.10
C ALA A 12 23.20 29.63 -4.58
N ASN A 13 24.46 30.01 -4.82
CA ASN A 13 24.99 30.27 -6.17
C ASN A 13 25.42 28.98 -6.88
N VAL A 14 24.46 28.07 -7.09
CA VAL A 14 24.65 26.72 -7.64
C VAL A 14 23.68 26.52 -8.80
N ASN A 15 24.21 26.30 -10.01
CA ASN A 15 23.40 25.83 -11.14
C ASN A 15 23.50 24.29 -11.19
N TRP A 16 22.49 23.60 -10.66
CA TRP A 16 22.50 22.16 -10.43
C TRP A 16 22.34 21.36 -11.73
N THR A 17 23.17 20.34 -11.95
CA THR A 17 23.14 19.48 -13.14
C THR A 17 22.02 18.44 -13.13
N GLY A 18 21.31 18.30 -12.00
CA GLY A 18 20.39 17.19 -11.73
C GLY A 18 21.04 16.02 -10.99
N LEU A 19 22.37 15.96 -10.95
CA LEU A 19 23.10 14.84 -10.34
C LEU A 19 23.27 15.00 -8.82
N PHE A 20 23.09 13.87 -8.12
CA PHE A 20 23.44 13.67 -6.72
C PHE A 20 24.70 12.80 -6.64
N VAL A 21 25.61 13.14 -5.74
CA VAL A 21 26.85 12.39 -5.50
C VAL A 21 27.02 12.19 -3.99
N ALA A 22 27.03 10.94 -3.53
CA ALA A 22 27.31 10.58 -2.14
C ALA A 22 28.76 10.11 -1.99
N ILE A 23 29.50 10.64 -1.02
CA ILE A 23 30.89 10.26 -0.71
C ILE A 23 31.10 10.37 0.80
N ASP A 24 31.61 9.35 1.47
CA ASP A 24 31.73 9.24 2.94
C ASP A 24 30.43 9.72 3.65
N ASN A 25 30.51 10.82 4.40
CA ASN A 25 29.42 11.46 5.14
C ASN A 25 28.97 12.78 4.48
N TYR A 26 29.09 12.87 3.15
CA TYR A 26 28.59 13.97 2.33
C TYR A 26 27.51 13.50 1.36
N LEU A 27 26.43 14.28 1.23
CA LEU A 27 25.69 14.38 -0.03
C LEU A 27 26.13 15.66 -0.74
N ILE A 28 26.36 15.57 -2.04
CA ILE A 28 26.76 16.67 -2.90
C ILE A 28 25.74 16.79 -4.04
N LEU A 29 25.18 17.99 -4.23
CA LEU A 29 24.41 18.34 -5.41
C LEU A 29 25.37 19.00 -6.39
N GLN A 30 25.69 18.30 -7.48
CA GLN A 30 26.70 18.76 -8.43
C GLN A 30 26.16 19.95 -9.24
N GLY A 31 26.91 21.05 -9.31
CA GLY A 31 26.60 22.14 -10.24
C GLY A 31 27.73 22.41 -11.22
N GLU A 32 27.40 23.11 -12.30
CA GLU A 32 28.31 23.38 -13.44
C GLU A 32 29.64 24.07 -13.05
N VAL A 33 29.66 24.80 -11.93
CA VAL A 33 30.81 25.59 -11.43
C VAL A 33 30.93 25.56 -9.91
N ARG A 34 29.80 25.43 -9.21
CA ARG A 34 29.70 25.32 -7.74
C ARG A 34 28.72 24.22 -7.40
N SER A 35 29.07 23.42 -6.41
CA SER A 35 28.24 22.32 -5.90
C SER A 35 27.82 22.59 -4.45
N LEU A 36 26.66 22.06 -4.04
CA LEU A 36 26.12 22.23 -2.69
C LEU A 36 26.37 20.97 -1.84
N PHE A 37 27.13 21.12 -0.76
CA PHE A 37 27.58 20.03 0.11
C PHE A 37 26.78 19.98 1.41
N PHE A 38 26.23 18.82 1.75
CA PHE A 38 25.57 18.52 3.02
C PHE A 38 26.46 17.54 3.81
N HIS A 39 27.08 17.99 4.91
CA HIS A 39 28.03 17.17 5.67
C HIS A 39 27.48 16.77 7.04
N PHE A 40 27.14 15.48 7.19
CA PHE A 40 26.36 14.94 8.32
C PHE A 40 27.04 15.10 9.68
N ASP A 41 28.34 14.78 9.81
CA ASP A 41 29.08 14.92 11.08
C ASP A 41 29.22 16.39 11.53
N SER A 42 29.27 17.35 10.61
CA SER A 42 29.39 18.78 10.96
C SER A 42 28.06 19.54 11.02
N ARG A 43 26.97 18.93 10.52
CA ARG A 43 25.62 19.51 10.36
C ARG A 43 25.53 20.69 9.39
N LYS A 44 26.62 21.03 8.68
CA LYS A 44 26.72 22.20 7.79
C LYS A 44 26.24 21.89 6.38
N VAL A 45 25.59 22.88 5.77
CA VAL A 45 25.44 23.00 4.32
C VAL A 45 26.44 24.06 3.82
N ALA A 46 27.12 23.82 2.71
CA ALA A 46 28.11 24.76 2.16
C ALA A 46 28.18 24.71 0.62
N GLU A 47 28.38 25.86 -0.03
CA GLU A 47 28.82 25.92 -1.42
C GLU A 47 30.33 25.69 -1.50
N ASN A 48 30.79 24.94 -2.49
CA ASN A 48 32.22 24.89 -2.84
C ASN A 48 32.45 24.71 -4.34
N ILE A 49 33.62 25.14 -4.81
CA ILE A 49 34.10 24.86 -6.18
C ILE A 49 34.98 23.61 -6.08
N VAL A 50 34.47 22.48 -6.56
CA VAL A 50 35.18 21.20 -6.57
C VAL A 50 34.92 20.54 -7.92
N ASP A 51 35.99 20.21 -8.62
CA ASP A 51 35.96 19.39 -9.83
C ASP A 51 35.83 17.92 -9.38
N LEU A 52 34.68 17.31 -9.65
CA LEU A 52 34.36 15.93 -9.27
C LEU A 52 34.50 15.04 -10.52
N PRO A 53 35.47 14.10 -10.55
CA PRO A 53 35.71 13.25 -11.71
C PRO A 53 34.66 12.13 -11.82
N ILE A 54 33.46 12.49 -12.29
CA ILE A 54 32.40 11.53 -12.63
C ILE A 54 32.77 10.81 -13.93
N LYS A 55 32.64 9.49 -13.96
CA LYS A 55 32.65 8.70 -15.21
C LYS A 55 31.21 8.58 -15.70
N GLU A 56 30.98 8.79 -16.99
CA GLU A 56 29.64 8.63 -17.58
C GLU A 56 29.11 7.20 -17.37
N ASP A 57 30.00 6.20 -17.39
CA ASP A 57 29.71 4.78 -17.13
C ASP A 57 29.24 4.47 -15.68
N GLU A 58 29.39 5.40 -14.74
CA GLU A 58 29.07 5.22 -13.30
C GLU A 58 27.82 5.98 -12.87
N ILE A 59 27.12 6.64 -13.80
CA ILE A 59 25.86 7.34 -13.54
C ILE A 59 24.70 6.34 -13.61
N LYS A 60 24.10 6.00 -12.47
CA LYS A 60 22.79 5.34 -12.41
C LYS A 60 21.67 6.40 -12.49
N ASP A 61 20.88 6.39 -13.56
CA ASP A 61 19.57 7.05 -13.55
C ASP A 61 18.63 6.27 -12.60
N THR A 62 18.03 6.96 -11.63
CA THR A 62 17.14 6.37 -10.63
C THR A 62 16.00 7.32 -10.25
N ASP A 63 14.78 6.77 -10.20
CA ASP A 63 13.58 7.40 -9.63
C ASP A 63 13.03 6.51 -8.47
N GLU A 64 13.90 5.67 -7.91
CA GLU A 64 13.61 4.60 -6.93
C GLU A 64 13.10 5.17 -5.60
N ALA A 65 12.13 4.48 -4.99
CA ALA A 65 11.46 4.99 -3.81
C ALA A 65 12.39 5.03 -2.58
N ALA A 66 13.21 3.98 -2.38
CA ALA A 66 14.13 3.92 -1.25
C ALA A 66 15.20 5.03 -1.34
N VAL A 67 15.88 5.14 -2.49
CA VAL A 67 16.91 6.16 -2.74
C VAL A 67 16.35 7.57 -2.60
N ARG A 68 15.20 7.84 -3.22
CA ARG A 68 14.51 9.14 -3.15
C ARG A 68 14.19 9.54 -1.71
N ASP A 69 13.71 8.61 -0.89
CA ASP A 69 13.26 8.93 0.47
C ASP A 69 14.43 9.01 1.47
N VAL A 70 15.49 8.23 1.26
CA VAL A 70 16.80 8.39 1.94
C VAL A 70 17.47 9.74 1.62
N ILE A 71 17.31 10.27 0.40
CA ILE A 71 17.77 11.62 0.04
C ILE A 71 16.84 12.69 0.65
N ASN A 72 15.52 12.54 0.56
CA ASN A 72 14.55 13.49 1.13
C ASN A 72 14.68 13.63 2.66
N MET A 73 15.09 12.57 3.37
CA MET A 73 15.36 12.53 4.80
C MET A 73 16.30 13.68 5.27
N ILE A 74 17.27 14.06 4.44
CA ILE A 74 18.23 15.15 4.70
C ILE A 74 17.52 16.48 4.95
N LEU A 75 16.45 16.76 4.21
CA LEU A 75 15.69 18.01 4.35
C LEU A 75 15.09 18.15 5.76
N TYR A 76 14.64 17.04 6.35
CA TYR A 76 14.14 17.00 7.72
C TYR A 76 15.26 17.14 8.75
N ALA A 77 16.41 16.48 8.56
CA ALA A 77 17.54 16.56 9.50
C ALA A 77 18.18 17.96 9.52
N PHE A 78 18.61 18.48 8.36
CA PHE A 78 19.28 19.78 8.25
C PHE A 78 18.28 20.95 8.44
N GLY A 79 17.01 20.76 8.07
CA GLY A 79 15.92 21.69 8.39
C GLY A 79 15.53 21.72 9.88
N LYS A 80 15.84 20.67 10.64
CA LYS A 80 15.68 20.67 12.12
C LYS A 80 16.89 21.26 12.84
N TRP A 81 18.11 21.04 12.34
CA TRP A 81 19.29 21.76 12.82
C TRP A 81 19.31 23.24 12.43
N GLY A 82 18.45 23.67 11.49
CA GLY A 82 18.32 25.06 11.05
C GLY A 82 19.48 25.54 10.17
N THR A 83 20.18 24.62 9.51
CA THR A 83 21.32 24.95 8.62
C THR A 83 20.91 25.09 7.14
N ILE A 84 19.68 24.70 6.80
CA ILE A 84 18.98 25.16 5.59
C ILE A 84 18.28 26.49 5.90
N GLN A 85 18.57 27.53 5.14
CA GLN A 85 17.84 28.80 5.25
C GLN A 85 16.44 28.68 4.62
N GLY A 86 15.43 29.24 5.28
CA GLY A 86 14.03 29.22 4.83
C GLY A 86 13.24 27.95 5.17
N LEU A 87 13.88 26.86 5.62
CA LEU A 87 13.20 25.63 6.05
C LEU A 87 13.22 25.51 7.58
N ARG A 88 12.08 25.16 8.18
CA ARG A 88 11.95 24.95 9.63
C ARG A 88 11.12 23.70 9.91
N VAL A 89 11.66 22.77 10.68
CA VAL A 89 11.00 21.50 11.02
C VAL A 89 10.48 21.52 12.45
N GLU A 90 9.18 21.31 12.63
CA GLU A 90 8.53 21.41 13.94
C GLU A 90 8.64 20.13 14.78
N LYS A 91 8.53 18.94 14.15
CA LYS A 91 8.68 17.61 14.78
C LYS A 91 9.84 17.53 15.77
N ASN A 92 9.65 16.88 16.93
CA ASN A 92 10.70 16.73 17.94
C ASN A 92 11.76 15.68 17.53
N THR A 93 12.84 15.55 18.30
CA THR A 93 13.96 14.63 17.96
C THR A 93 13.54 13.15 17.98
N GLU A 94 12.60 12.77 18.84
CA GLU A 94 12.11 11.39 18.97
C GLU A 94 11.21 11.02 17.80
N GLN A 95 10.29 11.92 17.42
CA GLN A 95 9.44 11.83 16.21
C GLN A 95 10.27 11.79 14.92
N LEU A 96 11.46 12.40 14.91
CA LEU A 96 12.39 12.31 13.78
C LEU A 96 13.18 10.99 13.80
N ASN A 97 13.65 10.50 14.94
CA ASN A 97 14.24 9.16 15.03
C ASN A 97 13.24 8.07 14.62
N ALA A 98 11.98 8.16 15.05
CA ALA A 98 10.93 7.23 14.63
C ALA A 98 10.68 7.28 13.11
N LEU A 99 10.59 8.49 12.53
CA LEU A 99 10.42 8.67 11.09
C LEU A 99 11.62 8.13 10.29
N PHE A 100 12.84 8.42 10.73
CA PHE A 100 14.05 7.93 10.06
C PHE A 100 14.20 6.42 10.23
N GLY A 101 13.80 5.88 11.38
CA GLY A 101 13.74 4.44 11.63
C GLY A 101 12.77 3.74 10.66
N GLN A 102 11.59 4.32 10.42
CA GLN A 102 10.65 3.82 9.42
C GLN A 102 11.24 3.86 8.00
N VAL A 103 11.90 4.95 7.61
CA VAL A 103 12.55 5.09 6.28
C VAL A 103 13.70 4.11 6.06
N LEU A 104 14.48 3.81 7.11
CA LEU A 104 15.71 3.00 7.01
C LEU A 104 15.54 1.52 7.42
N ALA A 105 14.41 1.16 8.05
CA ALA A 105 14.12 -0.23 8.43
C ALA A 105 14.07 -1.16 7.21
N GLY A 106 13.51 -0.70 6.09
CA GLY A 106 13.45 -1.47 4.84
C GLY A 106 14.80 -1.77 4.19
N ILE A 107 15.89 -1.15 4.69
CA ILE A 107 17.27 -1.37 4.20
C ILE A 107 18.21 -1.81 5.35
N TYR A 108 17.63 -2.31 6.45
CA TYR A 108 18.35 -2.82 7.63
C TYR A 108 19.37 -1.85 8.26
N ILE A 109 19.05 -0.56 8.29
CA ILE A 109 19.91 0.49 8.87
C ILE A 109 19.23 1.17 10.07
N GLU A 110 19.99 1.28 11.15
CA GLU A 110 19.60 1.91 12.41
C GLU A 110 20.06 3.38 12.43
N PRO A 111 19.15 4.38 12.43
CA PRO A 111 19.51 5.78 12.58
C PRO A 111 19.69 6.20 14.04
N GLU A 112 20.69 7.06 14.28
CA GLU A 112 20.87 7.80 15.53
C GLU A 112 20.93 9.30 15.21
N TYR A 113 19.77 9.95 15.17
CA TYR A 113 19.64 11.40 14.99
C TYR A 113 19.56 12.13 16.33
N THR A 114 20.42 13.11 16.52
CA THR A 114 20.47 13.93 17.74
C THR A 114 20.59 15.41 17.42
N THR A 115 20.58 16.27 18.45
CA THR A 115 20.92 17.69 18.29
C THR A 115 22.38 17.93 17.92
N GLN A 116 23.26 16.91 18.04
CA GLN A 116 24.72 17.04 17.88
C GLN A 116 25.26 16.40 16.59
N TYR A 117 24.65 15.32 16.12
CA TYR A 117 25.06 14.54 14.95
C TYR A 117 23.89 13.71 14.40
N PHE A 118 24.06 13.18 13.19
CA PHE A 118 23.22 12.12 12.62
C PHE A 118 24.15 10.99 12.18
N ARG A 119 23.89 9.76 12.64
CA ARG A 119 24.69 8.57 12.33
C ARG A 119 23.80 7.42 11.90
N PHE A 120 24.43 6.46 11.25
CA PHE A 120 23.84 5.27 10.71
C PHE A 120 24.64 4.06 11.19
N TYR A 121 23.95 2.99 11.55
CA TYR A 121 24.55 1.73 11.95
C TYR A 121 23.91 0.57 11.21
N HIS A 122 24.70 -0.45 10.89
CA HIS A 122 24.21 -1.73 10.36
C HIS A 122 24.76 -2.84 11.26
N ALA A 123 23.87 -3.67 11.82
CA ALA A 123 24.18 -4.68 12.84
C ALA A 123 25.09 -4.14 13.97
N GLY A 124 24.76 -2.94 14.50
CA GLY A 124 25.52 -2.26 15.56
C GLY A 124 26.90 -1.70 15.17
N LYS A 125 27.33 -1.79 13.90
CA LYS A 125 28.55 -1.16 13.39
C LYS A 125 28.22 0.17 12.73
N ARG A 126 28.95 1.24 13.05
CA ARG A 126 28.78 2.54 12.36
C ARG A 126 29.18 2.41 10.89
N ILE A 127 28.32 2.93 10.01
CA ILE A 127 28.57 3.07 8.56
C ILE A 127 28.56 4.57 8.16
N THR A 128 28.91 4.85 6.90
CA THR A 128 28.89 6.18 6.28
C THR A 128 27.53 6.50 5.66
N TYR A 129 27.34 7.68 5.03
CA TYR A 129 26.13 7.95 4.24
C TYR A 129 26.22 7.39 2.81
N GLU A 130 27.44 7.27 2.26
CA GLU A 130 27.71 6.52 1.03
C GLU A 130 27.26 5.06 1.18
N ASP A 131 27.61 4.40 2.30
CA ASP A 131 27.11 3.04 2.63
C ASP A 131 25.58 2.98 2.74
N VAL A 132 24.90 4.06 3.14
CA VAL A 132 23.42 4.11 3.28
C VAL A 132 22.74 4.26 1.92
N ILE A 133 23.31 5.06 1.02
CA ILE A 133 22.84 5.16 -0.37
C ILE A 133 23.12 3.85 -1.12
N GLN A 134 24.31 3.26 -0.91
CA GLN A 134 24.66 1.95 -1.46
C GLN A 134 23.72 0.86 -0.93
N ALA A 135 23.40 0.85 0.37
CA ALA A 135 22.42 -0.08 0.94
C ALA A 135 20.99 0.16 0.43
N ALA A 136 20.61 1.38 0.07
CA ALA A 136 19.31 1.64 -0.57
C ALA A 136 19.25 1.08 -2.00
N LEU A 137 20.30 1.29 -2.79
CA LEU A 137 20.47 0.68 -4.12
C LEU A 137 20.56 -0.85 -4.03
N GLU A 138 21.31 -1.38 -3.07
CA GLU A 138 21.49 -2.82 -2.86
C GLU A 138 20.24 -3.48 -2.29
N ALA A 139 19.42 -2.80 -1.49
CA ALA A 139 18.14 -3.34 -1.02
C ALA A 139 17.10 -3.42 -2.15
N GLU A 140 17.02 -2.42 -3.03
CA GLU A 140 16.11 -2.48 -4.18
C GLU A 140 16.65 -3.45 -5.26
N GLU A 141 17.98 -3.55 -5.46
CA GLU A 141 18.61 -4.64 -6.21
C GLU A 141 18.46 -6.03 -5.52
N ALA A 142 18.32 -6.10 -4.20
CA ALA A 142 18.10 -7.36 -3.46
C ALA A 142 16.64 -7.79 -3.52
N VAL A 143 15.68 -6.86 -3.49
CA VAL A 143 14.27 -7.15 -3.81
C VAL A 143 14.16 -7.64 -5.25
N GLN A 144 14.83 -6.98 -6.21
CA GLN A 144 14.91 -7.48 -7.59
C GLN A 144 15.56 -8.88 -7.67
N LYS A 145 16.62 -9.14 -6.90
CA LYS A 145 17.25 -10.48 -6.85
C LYS A 145 16.45 -11.53 -6.08
N GLU A 146 15.61 -11.15 -5.12
CA GLU A 146 14.62 -12.04 -4.48
C GLU A 146 13.38 -12.26 -5.38
N GLU A 147 13.11 -11.32 -6.30
CA GLU A 147 12.21 -11.48 -7.44
C GLU A 147 12.84 -12.31 -8.58
N GLU A 148 14.17 -12.48 -8.61
CA GLU A 148 14.92 -13.44 -9.45
C GLU A 148 15.25 -14.77 -8.77
N THR A 149 15.17 -14.91 -7.43
CA THR A 149 15.36 -16.23 -6.79
C THR A 149 14.14 -17.11 -7.02
N ASP A 150 14.38 -18.25 -7.66
CA ASP A 150 13.40 -19.28 -8.05
C ASP A 150 12.66 -19.95 -6.86
N GLU A 151 11.73 -19.22 -6.23
CA GLU A 151 10.49 -19.82 -5.70
C GLU A 151 9.31 -19.54 -6.64
N GLU A 152 9.54 -19.61 -7.95
CA GLU A 152 8.46 -19.73 -8.94
C GLU A 152 7.55 -20.89 -8.55
N GLN A 153 6.24 -20.64 -8.41
CA GLN A 153 5.26 -21.71 -8.33
C GLN A 153 5.08 -22.27 -9.75
N GLY A 154 5.35 -23.56 -9.94
CA GLY A 154 5.18 -24.20 -11.24
C GLY A 154 3.73 -24.24 -11.67
N LEU A 155 3.50 -24.13 -12.98
CA LEU A 155 2.22 -24.36 -13.62
C LEU A 155 1.65 -25.72 -13.21
N TRP A 156 0.31 -25.80 -13.16
CA TRP A 156 -0.33 -27.09 -12.99
C TRP A 156 -0.06 -27.96 -14.23
N HIS A 157 0.78 -28.99 -14.04
CA HIS A 157 1.11 -29.96 -15.06
C HIS A 157 0.34 -31.27 -14.86
N LYS A 158 -0.54 -31.58 -15.81
CA LYS A 158 -1.15 -32.90 -15.92
C LYS A 158 -0.08 -33.92 -16.30
N VAL A 159 0.21 -34.85 -15.38
CA VAL A 159 1.22 -35.91 -15.59
C VAL A 159 0.65 -37.01 -16.52
N GLU A 160 0.42 -36.65 -17.79
CA GLU A 160 -0.09 -37.49 -18.86
C GLU A 160 0.98 -37.71 -19.93
N TRP A 161 1.56 -38.93 -19.97
CA TRP A 161 2.66 -39.27 -20.87
C TRP A 161 2.14 -39.48 -22.31
N LYS A 162 2.43 -38.52 -23.19
CA LYS A 162 1.95 -38.52 -24.59
C LYS A 162 2.79 -39.48 -25.44
N MET A 163 2.17 -40.20 -26.38
CA MET A 163 2.89 -41.00 -27.38
C MET A 163 3.66 -40.10 -28.34
N ALA A 164 4.92 -40.40 -28.60
CA ALA A 164 5.75 -39.66 -29.55
C ALA A 164 6.73 -40.59 -30.29
N HIS A 165 7.27 -40.11 -31.41
CA HIS A 165 8.38 -40.76 -32.12
C HIS A 165 9.55 -39.79 -32.24
N ALA A 166 10.74 -40.18 -31.78
CA ALA A 166 11.91 -39.31 -31.70
C ALA A 166 13.22 -40.04 -32.01
N VAL A 167 14.12 -39.42 -32.78
CA VAL A 167 15.43 -39.99 -33.10
C VAL A 167 16.48 -39.46 -32.13
N PHE A 168 17.08 -40.37 -31.37
CA PHE A 168 18.14 -40.07 -30.40
C PHE A 168 19.52 -40.29 -31.03
N GLU A 169 20.37 -39.27 -30.98
CA GLU A 169 21.76 -39.33 -31.45
C GLU A 169 22.65 -39.89 -30.33
N ARG A 170 23.53 -40.85 -30.64
CA ARG A 170 24.41 -41.50 -29.63
C ARG A 170 25.85 -40.98 -29.74
N MET A 171 26.39 -40.50 -28.62
CA MET A 171 27.77 -40.04 -28.42
C MET A 171 28.52 -41.04 -27.51
N GLU A 172 29.80 -41.29 -27.80
CA GLU A 172 30.65 -42.12 -26.91
C GLU A 172 31.13 -41.28 -25.71
N LEU A 173 30.54 -41.52 -24.53
CA LEU A 173 30.96 -40.92 -23.26
C LEU A 173 32.00 -41.78 -22.54
N SER A 174 33.01 -41.15 -21.94
CA SER A 174 33.95 -41.86 -21.07
C SER A 174 33.32 -42.18 -19.71
N VAL A 175 33.87 -43.17 -18.99
CA VAL A 175 33.48 -43.50 -17.61
C VAL A 175 33.56 -42.28 -16.69
N LEU A 176 34.55 -41.39 -16.91
CA LEU A 176 34.70 -40.13 -16.16
C LEU A 176 33.61 -39.09 -16.50
N ASP A 177 32.98 -39.17 -17.67
CA ASP A 177 31.91 -38.24 -18.08
C ASP A 177 30.52 -38.74 -17.69
N ARG A 178 30.33 -40.06 -17.59
CA ARG A 178 29.17 -40.71 -16.94
C ARG A 178 29.15 -40.39 -15.44
N ALA A 179 30.31 -40.47 -14.78
CA ALA A 179 30.47 -40.13 -13.36
C ALA A 179 30.33 -38.62 -13.04
N LYS A 180 30.44 -37.72 -14.02
CA LYS A 180 30.36 -36.26 -13.84
C LYS A 180 29.00 -35.70 -14.26
N GLY A 181 28.20 -35.30 -13.29
CA GLY A 181 26.89 -34.68 -13.54
C GLY A 181 25.76 -35.69 -13.37
N ARG A 182 25.39 -35.92 -12.11
CA ARG A 182 24.14 -36.56 -11.71
C ARG A 182 23.08 -35.46 -11.56
N LEU A 183 21.87 -35.71 -12.03
CA LEU A 183 20.72 -34.84 -11.77
C LEU A 183 19.90 -35.41 -10.60
N GLY A 184 19.58 -34.56 -9.64
CA GLY A 184 18.76 -34.87 -8.48
C GLY A 184 19.08 -36.20 -7.79
N ASN A 185 18.02 -36.94 -7.47
CA ASN A 185 18.11 -38.27 -6.88
C ASN A 185 18.17 -39.36 -7.96
N ASN A 186 19.38 -39.78 -8.31
CA ASN A 186 19.67 -41.00 -9.09
C ASN A 186 19.41 -40.94 -10.61
N PHE A 187 19.47 -39.76 -11.25
CA PHE A 187 19.60 -39.67 -12.72
C PHE A 187 21.07 -39.48 -13.14
N TYR A 188 21.58 -40.37 -14.00
CA TYR A 188 22.99 -40.45 -14.40
C TYR A 188 23.18 -40.22 -15.90
N LYS A 189 24.26 -39.56 -16.32
CA LYS A 189 24.45 -39.18 -17.72
C LYS A 189 24.68 -40.39 -18.63
N ILE A 190 23.93 -40.44 -19.73
CA ILE A 190 23.97 -41.48 -20.76
C ILE A 190 24.38 -40.90 -22.11
N GLY A 191 24.86 -41.76 -23.01
CA GLY A 191 25.38 -41.41 -24.33
C GLY A 191 24.32 -40.93 -25.34
N TYR A 192 23.02 -41.01 -25.03
CA TYR A 192 21.98 -40.44 -25.89
C TYR A 192 21.85 -38.92 -25.70
N ARG A 193 21.72 -38.20 -26.81
CA ARG A 193 21.49 -36.74 -26.85
C ARG A 193 20.00 -36.43 -27.00
N CYS A 194 19.56 -35.35 -26.34
CA CYS A 194 18.19 -34.85 -26.39
C CYS A 194 17.78 -34.51 -27.83
N PRO A 195 16.62 -34.98 -28.33
CA PRO A 195 16.18 -34.70 -29.69
C PRO A 195 15.95 -33.20 -29.96
N LYS A 196 15.53 -32.41 -28.94
CA LYS A 196 15.25 -30.96 -29.03
C LYS A 196 16.55 -30.13 -29.07
N CYS A 197 17.33 -30.08 -27.98
CA CYS A 197 18.50 -29.20 -27.86
C CYS A 197 19.87 -29.83 -28.19
N LYS A 198 19.94 -31.17 -28.35
CA LYS A 198 21.19 -31.94 -28.50
C LYS A 198 22.14 -31.97 -27.27
N GLU A 199 21.70 -31.53 -26.10
CA GLU A 199 22.43 -31.79 -24.84
C GLU A 199 22.31 -33.25 -24.38
N ASN A 200 23.18 -33.67 -23.47
CA ASN A 200 23.21 -35.06 -22.97
C ASN A 200 21.99 -35.38 -22.10
N LEU A 201 21.40 -36.57 -22.31
CA LEU A 201 20.33 -37.08 -21.46
C LEU A 201 20.89 -37.72 -20.19
N HIS A 202 20.04 -37.80 -19.16
CA HIS A 202 20.34 -38.48 -17.91
C HIS A 202 19.26 -39.53 -17.64
N MET A 203 19.65 -40.77 -17.34
CA MET A 203 18.75 -41.91 -17.14
C MET A 203 18.63 -42.31 -15.67
N ILE A 204 17.44 -42.76 -15.28
CA ILE A 204 17.13 -43.45 -14.04
C ILE A 204 16.67 -44.88 -14.36
N MET A 205 17.04 -45.83 -13.50
CA MET A 205 16.65 -47.23 -13.60
C MET A 205 16.05 -47.70 -12.28
N TYR A 206 15.07 -48.60 -12.34
CA TYR A 206 14.28 -49.05 -11.19
C TYR A 206 14.47 -50.55 -10.94
N PRO A 207 14.86 -50.95 -9.71
CA PRO A 207 14.93 -52.37 -9.35
C PRO A 207 13.60 -53.09 -9.47
N LYS A 208 13.64 -54.40 -9.70
CA LYS A 208 12.44 -55.25 -9.75
C LYS A 208 11.64 -55.16 -8.45
N GLY A 209 10.34 -54.86 -8.54
CA GLY A 209 9.46 -54.56 -7.42
C GLY A 209 9.52 -53.12 -6.88
N LYS A 210 10.23 -52.21 -7.56
CA LYS A 210 10.27 -50.75 -7.30
C LYS A 210 9.94 -49.89 -8.52
N GLU A 211 9.44 -50.51 -9.59
CA GLU A 211 9.15 -49.91 -10.90
C GLU A 211 8.27 -48.66 -10.74
N PHE A 212 8.57 -47.60 -11.51
CA PHE A 212 7.79 -46.36 -11.41
C PHE A 212 6.56 -46.42 -12.31
N ARG A 213 5.38 -46.46 -11.70
CA ARG A 213 4.10 -46.56 -12.42
C ARG A 213 3.67 -45.22 -13.03
N ILE A 214 3.45 -45.20 -14.35
CA ILE A 214 2.91 -44.06 -15.11
C ILE A 214 1.58 -44.39 -15.78
N GLU A 215 0.92 -43.35 -16.31
CA GLU A 215 -0.30 -43.46 -17.11
C GLU A 215 -0.06 -42.93 -18.52
N THR A 216 -0.64 -43.61 -19.51
CA THR A 216 -0.45 -43.34 -20.94
C THR A 216 -1.78 -43.52 -21.68
N PRO A 217 -1.94 -43.00 -22.91
CA PRO A 217 -3.10 -43.27 -23.76
C PRO A 217 -3.38 -44.76 -24.03
N GLU A 218 -2.39 -45.64 -23.84
CA GLU A 218 -2.52 -47.09 -24.03
C GLU A 218 -2.81 -47.86 -22.72
N GLY A 219 -2.95 -47.15 -21.60
CA GLY A 219 -3.12 -47.69 -20.25
C GLY A 219 -1.89 -47.46 -19.35
N ALA A 220 -1.88 -48.12 -18.20
CA ALA A 220 -0.82 -47.97 -17.21
C ALA A 220 0.43 -48.78 -17.57
N VAL A 221 1.60 -48.19 -17.27
CA VAL A 221 2.91 -48.74 -17.61
C VAL A 221 3.82 -48.70 -16.39
N LEU A 222 4.54 -49.79 -16.16
CA LEU A 222 5.59 -49.92 -15.16
C LEU A 222 6.93 -49.60 -15.81
N LEU A 223 7.58 -48.52 -15.34
CA LEU A 223 8.88 -48.11 -15.82
C LEU A 223 9.98 -48.89 -15.10
N ALA A 224 10.73 -49.67 -15.86
CA ALA A 224 12.07 -50.13 -15.49
C ALA A 224 13.10 -48.99 -15.67
N LYS A 225 12.84 -48.04 -16.58
CA LYS A 225 13.74 -46.93 -16.90
C LYS A 225 13.02 -45.68 -17.41
N ALA A 226 13.65 -44.53 -17.25
CA ALA A 226 13.28 -43.27 -17.91
C ALA A 226 14.53 -42.40 -18.11
N CYS A 227 14.51 -41.46 -19.04
CA CYS A 227 15.57 -40.47 -19.19
C CYS A 227 15.01 -39.04 -19.26
N THR A 228 15.88 -38.06 -19.05
CA THR A 228 15.49 -36.66 -18.88
C THR A 228 16.52 -35.68 -19.40
N CYS A 229 16.06 -34.48 -19.79
CA CYS A 229 16.86 -33.38 -20.28
C CYS A 229 16.62 -32.12 -19.46
N ALA A 230 17.56 -31.77 -18.57
CA ALA A 230 17.48 -30.54 -17.77
C ALA A 230 17.25 -29.29 -18.65
N SER A 231 18.05 -29.08 -19.69
CA SER A 231 17.98 -27.92 -20.58
C SER A 231 16.73 -27.86 -21.49
N CYS A 232 15.77 -28.76 -21.32
CA CYS A 232 14.49 -28.77 -22.05
C CYS A 232 13.27 -29.06 -21.17
N HIS A 233 13.47 -29.28 -19.87
CA HIS A 233 12.44 -29.73 -18.93
C HIS A 233 11.59 -30.92 -19.43
N ARG A 234 12.21 -31.87 -20.16
CA ARG A 234 11.52 -33.00 -20.84
C ARG A 234 12.01 -34.36 -20.35
N PHE A 235 11.08 -35.27 -20.09
CA PHE A 235 11.37 -36.68 -19.82
C PHE A 235 10.91 -37.56 -21.00
N TYR A 236 11.69 -38.58 -21.30
CA TYR A 236 11.43 -39.56 -22.36
C TYR A 236 11.55 -40.96 -21.78
N THR A 237 10.73 -41.89 -22.24
CA THR A 237 10.88 -43.31 -21.88
C THR A 237 10.40 -44.19 -23.03
N PRO A 238 11.07 -45.32 -23.36
CA PRO A 238 10.62 -46.17 -24.45
C PRO A 238 9.27 -46.81 -24.11
N ARG A 239 8.45 -47.07 -25.13
CA ARG A 239 7.22 -47.85 -24.95
C ARG A 239 7.56 -49.27 -24.44
N PRO A 240 6.62 -49.99 -23.80
CA PRO A 240 6.91 -51.33 -23.30
C PRO A 240 7.44 -52.27 -24.37
N TRP A 241 8.44 -53.07 -24.00
CA TRP A 241 9.17 -53.95 -24.90
C TRP A 241 9.90 -53.24 -26.07
N LYS A 242 10.34 -51.98 -25.86
CA LYS A 242 11.17 -51.19 -26.79
C LYS A 242 12.42 -50.61 -26.13
N LEU A 243 13.36 -50.17 -26.95
CA LEU A 243 14.55 -49.38 -26.61
C LEU A 243 14.36 -47.90 -26.99
N LEU A 244 15.11 -46.98 -26.38
CA LEU A 244 15.12 -45.56 -26.83
C LEU A 244 15.64 -45.44 -28.26
N GLY A 245 16.57 -46.31 -28.66
CA GLY A 245 17.09 -46.40 -30.02
C GLY A 245 16.04 -46.78 -31.09
N ASP A 246 14.90 -47.36 -30.70
CA ASP A 246 13.78 -47.63 -31.63
C ASP A 246 12.98 -46.37 -31.97
N GLY A 247 13.13 -45.31 -31.18
CA GLY A 247 12.44 -44.02 -31.31
C GLY A 247 10.97 -44.01 -30.88
N ASP A 248 10.32 -45.17 -30.69
CA ASP A 248 8.94 -45.30 -30.21
C ASP A 248 8.84 -45.09 -28.69
N ILE A 249 8.46 -43.87 -28.28
CA ILE A 249 8.55 -43.41 -26.89
C ILE A 249 7.21 -42.90 -26.34
N TYR A 250 7.17 -42.72 -25.02
CA TYR A 250 6.35 -41.69 -24.41
C TYR A 250 7.18 -40.47 -24.01
N LEU A 251 6.54 -39.30 -24.03
CA LEU A 251 7.10 -37.99 -23.71
C LEU A 251 6.30 -37.35 -22.57
N MET A 252 7.01 -36.79 -21.59
CA MET A 252 6.52 -35.77 -20.66
C MET A 252 7.25 -34.47 -20.95
N ASP A 253 6.50 -33.36 -20.98
CA ASP A 253 7.03 -32.03 -21.28
C ASP A 253 6.53 -31.06 -20.22
N PHE A 254 7.46 -30.37 -19.56
CA PHE A 254 7.19 -29.28 -18.63
C PHE A 254 7.51 -27.90 -19.25
N GLU A 255 7.77 -27.85 -20.56
CA GLU A 255 7.97 -26.63 -21.33
C GLU A 255 9.09 -25.73 -20.78
N GLU A 256 8.74 -24.62 -20.13
CA GLU A 256 9.66 -23.68 -19.48
C GLU A 256 9.57 -23.76 -17.94
N ASP A 257 8.61 -24.49 -17.39
CA ASP A 257 8.40 -24.71 -15.95
C ASP A 257 9.48 -25.64 -15.37
N LYS A 258 10.57 -25.00 -14.98
CA LYS A 258 11.67 -25.60 -14.24
C LYS A 258 11.21 -26.23 -12.92
N LYS A 259 10.21 -25.64 -12.24
CA LYS A 259 9.83 -26.06 -10.89
C LYS A 259 9.07 -27.38 -10.88
N ALA A 260 8.03 -27.52 -11.69
CA ALA A 260 7.31 -28.79 -11.84
C ALA A 260 8.22 -29.89 -12.40
N TYR A 261 9.17 -29.53 -13.27
CA TYR A 261 10.24 -30.42 -13.72
C TYR A 261 11.14 -30.90 -12.57
N GLU A 262 11.62 -30.01 -11.71
CA GLU A 262 12.47 -30.36 -10.55
C GLU A 262 11.72 -31.20 -9.51
N ASP A 263 10.47 -30.85 -9.22
CA ASP A 263 9.61 -31.63 -8.32
C ASP A 263 9.37 -33.03 -8.90
N TYR A 264 9.12 -33.17 -10.22
CA TYR A 264 8.95 -34.48 -10.87
C TYR A 264 10.26 -35.28 -10.98
N LEU A 265 11.41 -34.60 -11.14
CA LEU A 265 12.74 -35.19 -11.11
C LEU A 265 13.05 -35.81 -9.74
N GLU A 266 12.76 -35.09 -8.66
CA GLU A 266 12.91 -35.60 -7.29
C GLU A 266 11.94 -36.77 -7.05
N LEU A 267 10.69 -36.62 -7.50
CA LEU A 267 9.62 -37.61 -7.38
C LEU A 267 9.95 -38.97 -8.02
N MET A 268 10.44 -38.95 -9.26
CA MET A 268 10.92 -40.12 -9.99
C MET A 268 12.19 -40.68 -9.34
N GLY A 269 13.05 -39.79 -8.83
CA GLY A 269 14.33 -40.11 -8.23
C GLY A 269 14.30 -41.00 -6.99
N ARG A 270 13.24 -40.88 -6.18
CA ARG A 270 13.10 -41.55 -4.86
C ARG A 270 13.29 -43.07 -4.84
N ASN A 271 13.02 -43.77 -5.95
CA ASN A 271 13.08 -45.23 -6.03
C ASN A 271 14.18 -45.79 -6.95
N GLY A 272 14.89 -44.93 -7.71
CA GLY A 272 15.86 -45.38 -8.71
C GLY A 272 17.25 -45.65 -8.16
N GLU A 273 18.00 -46.50 -8.85
CA GLU A 273 19.35 -46.96 -8.47
C GLU A 273 20.29 -46.99 -9.70
N HIS A 274 21.61 -46.98 -9.46
CA HIS A 274 22.62 -46.95 -10.54
C HIS A 274 22.77 -48.29 -11.28
N GLU A 275 22.67 -49.39 -10.54
CA GLU A 275 22.89 -50.76 -11.06
C GLU A 275 21.66 -51.66 -10.82
N ALA A 276 20.47 -51.08 -11.05
CA ALA A 276 19.25 -51.85 -11.17
C ALA A 276 19.26 -52.63 -12.49
N GLY A 277 19.77 -53.87 -12.48
CA GLY A 277 19.91 -54.74 -13.66
C GLY A 277 18.66 -54.71 -14.55
N SER A 278 18.77 -53.99 -15.66
CA SER A 278 17.61 -53.29 -16.23
C SER A 278 16.80 -54.18 -17.15
N ARG A 279 15.55 -53.77 -17.38
CA ARG A 279 14.54 -54.49 -18.15
C ARG A 279 13.91 -53.55 -19.18
N TYR A 280 13.09 -54.11 -20.06
CA TYR A 280 12.09 -53.31 -20.76
C TYR A 280 11.10 -52.70 -19.76
N ASN A 281 10.49 -51.60 -20.15
CA ASN A 281 9.23 -51.18 -19.51
C ASN A 281 8.15 -52.23 -19.82
N GLU A 282 7.20 -52.42 -18.90
CA GLU A 282 6.15 -53.44 -19.01
C GLU A 282 4.76 -52.78 -18.86
N TYR A 283 3.73 -53.31 -19.53
CA TYR A 283 2.35 -52.86 -19.29
C TYR A 283 1.81 -53.46 -18.00
N GLU A 284 1.07 -52.69 -17.18
CA GLU A 284 0.53 -53.17 -15.90
C GLU A 284 -0.50 -54.31 -16.06
N ASP A 285 -1.11 -54.44 -17.24
CA ASP A 285 -2.00 -55.55 -17.61
C ASP A 285 -1.27 -56.84 -18.03
N GLY A 286 0.06 -56.83 -18.06
CA GLY A 286 0.90 -57.98 -18.43
C GLY A 286 0.92 -58.34 -19.91
N ARG A 287 0.38 -57.50 -20.81
CA ARG A 287 0.40 -57.79 -22.26
C ARG A 287 1.82 -57.74 -22.84
N LYS A 288 2.17 -58.73 -23.64
CA LYS A 288 3.49 -58.91 -24.25
C LYS A 288 3.37 -59.11 -25.78
N PRO A 289 4.23 -58.48 -26.61
CA PRO A 289 4.31 -58.78 -28.03
C PRO A 289 4.66 -60.25 -28.30
N VAL A 290 4.11 -60.81 -29.37
CA VAL A 290 4.40 -62.20 -29.78
C VAL A 290 5.82 -62.29 -30.34
N GLY A 291 6.63 -63.22 -29.82
CA GLY A 291 8.00 -63.48 -30.29
C GLY A 291 9.12 -62.82 -29.47
N ILE A 292 8.83 -62.33 -28.25
CA ILE A 292 9.84 -61.86 -27.30
C ILE A 292 10.04 -62.91 -26.21
N ASP A 293 11.17 -63.61 -26.24
CA ASP A 293 11.60 -64.52 -25.17
C ASP A 293 12.39 -63.76 -24.07
N GLU A 294 12.44 -64.31 -22.86
CA GLU A 294 12.93 -63.63 -21.64
C GLU A 294 14.33 -64.08 -21.19
N GLU A 295 14.95 -65.04 -21.87
CA GLU A 295 16.30 -65.54 -21.54
C GLU A 295 17.38 -64.66 -22.19
N GLU A 296 17.64 -63.50 -21.59
CA GLU A 296 18.77 -62.65 -21.97
C GLU A 296 20.09 -63.34 -21.58
N LYS A 297 20.92 -63.65 -22.59
CA LYS A 297 22.28 -64.19 -22.37
C LYS A 297 23.17 -63.17 -21.61
N PRO A 298 24.19 -63.63 -20.86
CA PRO A 298 25.28 -62.77 -20.39
C PRO A 298 25.92 -61.97 -21.53
N LEU A 299 26.45 -60.78 -21.22
CA LEU A 299 27.11 -59.93 -22.22
C LEU A 299 28.37 -60.60 -22.78
N GLU A 300 29.04 -61.40 -21.95
CA GLU A 300 30.22 -62.19 -22.28
C GLU A 300 29.93 -63.15 -23.44
N ASP A 301 28.88 -63.97 -23.32
CA ASP A 301 28.41 -64.89 -24.38
C ASP A 301 28.03 -64.13 -25.66
N LEU A 302 27.33 -63.00 -25.53
CA LEU A 302 26.95 -62.13 -26.66
C LEU A 302 28.18 -61.52 -27.35
N CYS A 303 29.29 -61.34 -26.63
CA CYS A 303 30.54 -60.81 -27.14
C CYS A 303 31.43 -61.84 -27.86
N GLU A 304 31.24 -63.15 -27.60
CA GLU A 304 31.84 -64.20 -28.42
C GLU A 304 31.15 -64.31 -29.80
N ASP A 305 29.82 -64.19 -29.84
CA ASP A 305 29.01 -64.27 -31.07
C ASP A 305 29.11 -63.01 -31.98
N LEU A 306 29.66 -61.90 -31.49
CA LEU A 306 29.71 -60.58 -32.16
C LEU A 306 30.11 -60.55 -33.65
N PRO A 307 31.07 -61.38 -34.14
CA PRO A 307 31.46 -61.38 -35.55
C PRO A 307 30.34 -61.81 -36.51
N GLU A 308 29.37 -62.59 -36.03
CA GLU A 308 28.26 -63.17 -36.80
C GLU A 308 27.01 -62.26 -36.87
N TYR A 309 26.91 -61.27 -35.97
CA TYR A 309 25.75 -60.37 -35.86
C TYR A 309 25.55 -59.54 -37.13
N SER A 310 24.30 -59.31 -37.54
CA SER A 310 23.99 -58.27 -38.54
C SER A 310 24.27 -56.87 -37.99
N ASP A 311 24.24 -55.87 -38.86
CA ASP A 311 24.40 -54.47 -38.43
C ASP A 311 23.22 -53.95 -37.60
N ALA A 312 22.05 -54.60 -37.67
CA ALA A 312 20.92 -54.25 -36.82
C ALA A 312 21.13 -54.82 -35.40
N ASP A 313 21.41 -56.11 -35.29
CA ASP A 313 21.62 -56.80 -34.01
C ASP A 313 22.78 -56.19 -33.21
N PHE A 314 23.83 -55.72 -33.91
CA PHE A 314 24.96 -55.03 -33.28
C PHE A 314 24.59 -53.65 -32.72
N GLU A 315 23.75 -52.87 -33.42
CA GLU A 315 23.28 -51.59 -32.90
C GLU A 315 22.22 -51.78 -31.79
N GLU A 316 21.40 -52.83 -31.85
CA GLU A 316 20.48 -53.22 -30.77
C GLU A 316 21.26 -53.59 -29.49
N LEU A 317 22.33 -54.38 -29.62
CA LEU A 317 23.22 -54.71 -28.50
C LEU A 317 23.87 -53.45 -27.90
N LEU A 318 24.35 -52.51 -28.72
CA LEU A 318 24.90 -51.24 -28.25
C LEU A 318 23.85 -50.38 -27.52
N ASN A 319 22.60 -50.40 -27.96
CA ASN A 319 21.50 -49.70 -27.29
C ASN A 319 21.11 -50.40 -25.96
N LYS A 320 21.15 -51.74 -25.89
CA LYS A 320 20.98 -52.50 -24.64
C LYS A 320 22.08 -52.21 -23.61
N ILE A 321 23.33 -52.05 -24.06
CA ILE A 321 24.44 -51.64 -23.20
C ILE A 321 24.21 -50.22 -22.67
N GLU A 322 23.83 -49.27 -23.52
CA GLU A 322 23.60 -47.87 -23.13
C GLU A 322 22.38 -47.68 -22.22
N GLU A 323 21.40 -48.59 -22.27
CA GLU A 323 20.18 -48.59 -21.45
C GLU A 323 20.24 -49.53 -20.23
N GLY A 324 21.45 -50.01 -19.87
CA GLY A 324 21.74 -50.65 -18.59
C GLY A 324 21.23 -52.07 -18.39
N PHE A 325 20.95 -52.83 -19.47
CA PHE A 325 20.57 -54.24 -19.35
C PHE A 325 21.70 -55.12 -18.77
N PHE A 326 22.96 -54.71 -18.94
CA PHE A 326 24.13 -55.45 -18.48
C PHE A 326 24.87 -54.72 -17.35
N PRO A 327 25.46 -55.42 -16.35
CA PRO A 327 26.22 -54.80 -15.27
C PRO A 327 27.44 -54.01 -15.77
N GLU A 328 27.83 -52.93 -15.07
CA GLU A 328 28.97 -52.09 -15.47
C GLU A 328 30.30 -52.88 -15.48
N SER A 329 30.43 -53.90 -14.62
CA SER A 329 31.55 -54.84 -14.60
C SER A 329 31.66 -55.67 -15.90
N SER A 330 30.55 -56.24 -16.38
CA SER A 330 30.48 -56.99 -17.64
C SER A 330 30.73 -56.08 -18.85
N VAL A 331 30.13 -54.88 -18.86
CA VAL A 331 30.38 -53.87 -19.91
C VAL A 331 31.86 -53.48 -19.94
N THR A 332 32.48 -53.23 -18.79
CA THR A 332 33.90 -52.88 -18.68
C THR A 332 34.82 -54.01 -19.18
N ALA A 333 34.45 -55.27 -18.94
CA ALA A 333 35.20 -56.42 -19.44
C ALA A 333 35.08 -56.59 -20.97
N CYS A 334 33.90 -56.29 -21.53
CA CYS A 334 33.58 -56.52 -22.94
C CYS A 334 33.89 -55.33 -23.88
N GLU A 335 33.95 -54.10 -23.36
CA GLU A 335 34.25 -52.87 -24.11
C GLU A 335 35.44 -52.97 -25.09
N PRO A 336 36.61 -53.58 -24.77
CA PRO A 336 37.68 -53.72 -25.77
C PRO A 336 37.29 -54.52 -27.02
N VAL A 337 36.51 -55.60 -26.86
CA VAL A 337 36.01 -56.44 -27.97
C VAL A 337 34.99 -55.67 -28.79
N ILE A 338 34.04 -55.02 -28.12
CA ILE A 338 33.02 -54.17 -28.74
C ILE A 338 33.66 -53.01 -29.53
N GLN A 339 34.73 -52.42 -29.00
CA GLN A 339 35.50 -51.36 -29.67
C GLN A 339 36.34 -51.86 -30.84
N GLU A 340 36.85 -53.10 -30.81
CA GLU A 340 37.46 -53.72 -31.99
C GLU A 340 36.41 -54.00 -33.07
N GLU A 341 35.23 -54.50 -32.69
CA GLU A 341 34.14 -54.78 -33.61
C GLU A 341 33.55 -53.52 -34.27
N LYS A 342 33.34 -52.44 -33.49
CA LYS A 342 33.05 -51.09 -34.02
C LYS A 342 34.06 -50.66 -35.08
N LYS A 343 35.36 -50.93 -34.87
CA LYS A 343 36.44 -50.59 -35.83
C LYS A 343 36.42 -51.52 -37.05
N ARG A 344 36.14 -52.82 -36.87
CA ARG A 344 35.98 -53.81 -37.96
C ARG A 344 34.85 -53.40 -38.89
N ARG A 345 33.65 -53.12 -38.36
CA ARG A 345 32.48 -52.69 -39.14
C ARG A 345 32.72 -51.34 -39.83
N LYS A 346 33.35 -50.36 -39.17
CA LYS A 346 33.76 -49.08 -39.80
C LYS A 346 34.75 -49.30 -40.95
N LYS A 347 35.76 -50.19 -40.82
CA LYS A 347 36.69 -50.54 -41.91
C LYS A 347 35.99 -51.25 -43.07
N LEU A 348 35.08 -52.18 -42.79
CA LEU A 348 34.29 -52.89 -43.81
C LEU A 348 33.38 -51.94 -44.61
N LYS A 349 32.66 -51.05 -43.93
CA LYS A 349 31.84 -49.99 -44.59
C LYS A 349 32.68 -49.02 -45.43
N ASN A 350 33.94 -48.80 -45.04
CA ASN A 350 34.91 -47.99 -45.79
C ASN A 350 35.77 -48.81 -46.79
N GLY A 351 35.44 -50.08 -47.05
CA GLY A 351 36.04 -50.90 -48.10
C GLY A 351 37.47 -51.41 -47.84
N GLN A 352 37.96 -51.36 -46.60
CA GLN A 352 39.32 -51.82 -46.25
C GLN A 352 39.30 -53.22 -45.60
N LYS A 353 40.18 -54.12 -46.06
CA LYS A 353 40.35 -55.46 -45.48
C LYS A 353 41.05 -55.40 -44.11
N PRO A 354 40.78 -56.36 -43.21
CA PRO A 354 41.58 -56.53 -42.00
C PRO A 354 42.92 -57.20 -42.35
N ASP A 355 44.02 -56.68 -41.79
CA ASP A 355 45.33 -57.34 -41.78
C ASP A 355 45.46 -58.23 -40.54
N ASP A 356 45.87 -59.47 -40.76
CA ASP A 356 46.15 -60.47 -39.72
C ASP A 356 47.66 -60.62 -39.52
N LYS A 357 48.18 -60.14 -38.39
CA LYS A 357 49.43 -60.62 -37.77
C LYS A 357 49.71 -60.10 -36.35
N THR A 358 50.36 -60.97 -35.58
CA THR A 358 50.91 -60.77 -34.24
C THR A 358 52.18 -59.89 -34.22
N PRO A 359 52.55 -59.33 -33.05
CA PRO A 359 53.54 -58.25 -32.96
C PRO A 359 54.99 -58.73 -32.84
N SER A 360 55.93 -57.91 -33.36
CA SER A 360 57.37 -58.02 -33.07
C SER A 360 58.06 -56.64 -32.99
N ASP A 361 58.03 -56.07 -31.79
CA ASP A 361 59.19 -55.57 -31.02
C ASP A 361 60.33 -54.74 -31.69
N LYS A 362 60.74 -53.67 -30.97
CA LYS A 362 61.99 -52.86 -31.02
C LYS A 362 62.19 -51.71 -32.03
N ASN A 363 62.55 -50.57 -31.40
CA ASN A 363 63.63 -49.61 -31.73
C ASN A 363 63.48 -48.73 -33.00
N GLU A 364 63.98 -47.48 -33.05
CA GLU A 364 64.51 -46.57 -32.02
C GLU A 364 64.56 -45.13 -32.55
N GLY A 365 64.54 -44.14 -31.65
CA GLY A 365 65.44 -42.99 -31.75
C GLY A 365 65.01 -41.74 -32.53
N GLN A 366 65.32 -40.59 -31.90
CA GLN A 366 65.77 -39.32 -32.48
C GLN A 366 64.80 -38.60 -33.45
N SER A 367 64.06 -37.57 -33.01
CA SER A 367 64.50 -36.23 -32.56
C SER A 367 65.18 -35.38 -33.64
N HIS A 368 64.60 -34.22 -33.97
CA HIS A 368 65.35 -32.96 -34.06
C HIS A 368 64.42 -31.73 -33.95
N ILE A 369 64.98 -30.65 -33.42
CA ILE A 369 64.35 -29.32 -33.30
C ILE A 369 64.74 -28.48 -34.52
N ASN A 370 63.86 -27.59 -35.01
CA ASN A 370 64.22 -26.26 -35.53
C ASN A 370 62.99 -25.37 -35.77
N ALA A 371 63.22 -24.06 -35.86
CA ALA A 371 62.22 -23.01 -36.12
C ALA A 371 62.47 -22.33 -37.50
N ALA A 372 61.90 -21.13 -37.71
CA ALA A 372 61.83 -20.34 -38.96
C ALA A 372 60.65 -20.73 -39.89
N GLU A 373 59.97 -19.82 -40.62
CA GLU A 373 60.11 -18.36 -40.71
C GLU A 373 58.84 -17.61 -41.24
N ASN A 374 58.78 -16.30 -40.95
CA ASN A 374 58.07 -15.17 -41.60
C ASN A 374 57.02 -15.37 -42.73
N ALA A 375 55.90 -14.61 -42.66
CA ALA A 375 55.58 -13.55 -43.65
C ALA A 375 54.43 -12.59 -43.26
N ASN A 376 54.70 -11.28 -43.30
CA ASN A 376 53.88 -10.13 -43.77
C ASN A 376 52.33 -10.22 -43.84
N GLN A 377 51.57 -9.16 -43.50
CA GLN A 377 51.66 -7.85 -44.18
C GLN A 377 50.97 -6.69 -43.42
N VAL A 378 51.39 -5.44 -43.65
CA VAL A 378 50.75 -4.20 -43.18
C VAL A 378 50.64 -3.21 -44.35
N LYS A 379 49.58 -2.39 -44.39
CA LYS A 379 49.50 -1.16 -45.21
C LYS A 379 48.80 -0.02 -44.47
N THR A 380 49.37 1.17 -44.58
CA THR A 380 48.81 2.46 -44.14
C THR A 380 49.21 3.55 -45.16
N ALA A 381 48.36 4.57 -45.33
CA ALA A 381 48.73 5.86 -45.93
C ALA A 381 47.62 6.92 -45.71
N ASN A 382 48.01 8.15 -45.37
CA ASN A 382 47.13 9.33 -45.29
C ASN A 382 47.34 10.25 -46.51
N GLY A 383 46.42 11.20 -46.75
CA GLY A 383 46.61 12.29 -47.72
C GLY A 383 45.63 13.46 -47.53
N PHE A 384 46.12 14.71 -47.53
CA PHE A 384 45.37 15.94 -47.17
C PHE A 384 45.54 17.07 -48.22
N ARG A 385 44.53 17.96 -48.37
CA ARG A 385 44.51 19.28 -49.06
C ARG A 385 43.09 19.92 -48.92
N LEU A 386 42.80 21.24 -48.86
CA LEU A 386 43.49 22.54 -49.10
C LEU A 386 43.78 22.89 -50.58
N ALA A 387 43.41 24.05 -51.14
CA ALA A 387 42.55 25.19 -50.75
C ALA A 387 41.88 25.73 -52.07
N ASP A 388 41.05 26.78 -52.22
CA ASP A 388 40.86 28.16 -51.71
C ASP A 388 39.44 28.63 -52.16
N GLY A 389 38.83 29.80 -51.84
CA GLY A 389 39.15 30.92 -50.93
C GLY A 389 38.48 32.25 -51.38
N ASN A 390 38.26 33.21 -50.44
CA ASN A 390 37.97 34.65 -50.65
C ASN A 390 36.58 35.07 -51.25
N GLN A 391 35.98 36.27 -51.01
CA GLN A 391 36.30 37.43 -50.13
C GLN A 391 35.11 38.42 -49.93
N ASN A 392 35.16 39.23 -48.85
CA ASN A 392 34.67 40.64 -48.72
C ASN A 392 33.16 40.97 -48.82
N ALA A 393 32.62 42.06 -48.25
CA ALA A 393 33.06 42.94 -47.14
C ALA A 393 31.91 43.87 -46.63
N ASP A 394 32.12 44.47 -45.45
CA ASP A 394 31.65 45.80 -44.98
C ASP A 394 30.17 46.29 -45.10
N ARG A 395 29.56 46.47 -43.91
CA ARG A 395 29.11 47.78 -43.36
C ARG A 395 27.98 48.57 -44.05
N PHE A 396 26.83 48.72 -43.38
CA PHE A 396 26.13 50.03 -43.20
C PHE A 396 25.02 49.98 -42.10
N GLN A 397 24.90 51.07 -41.33
CA GLN A 397 23.71 51.52 -40.57
C GLN A 397 23.24 52.83 -41.25
N PRO A 398 21.92 53.18 -41.32
CA PRO A 398 21.26 53.81 -40.16
C PRO A 398 19.73 53.62 -40.08
N ALA A 399 19.09 54.39 -39.19
CA ALA A 399 17.66 54.40 -38.87
C ALA A 399 16.76 55.11 -39.90
N ASN A 400 15.46 54.77 -39.89
CA ASN A 400 14.36 55.69 -39.49
C ASN A 400 13.05 54.88 -39.29
N GLU A 401 12.29 55.07 -38.21
CA GLU A 401 11.20 56.05 -37.98
C GLU A 401 9.90 55.82 -38.79
N ASN A 402 8.77 56.03 -38.09
CA ASN A 402 7.44 56.42 -38.60
C ASN A 402 6.59 55.37 -39.36
N GLN A 403 5.25 55.43 -39.37
CA GLN A 403 4.16 55.92 -38.46
C GLN A 403 2.82 55.53 -39.13
N GLY A 404 1.65 55.74 -38.48
CA GLY A 404 0.32 55.55 -39.09
C GLY A 404 -0.23 54.13 -38.93
N ALA A 405 -1.12 53.80 -37.99
CA ALA A 405 -2.18 54.54 -37.29
C ALA A 405 -3.48 54.78 -38.08
N ASN A 406 -4.58 54.26 -37.52
CA ASN A 406 -5.89 54.89 -37.32
C ASN A 406 -6.38 54.31 -35.96
N GLU A 407 -6.62 55.11 -34.93
CA GLU A 407 -7.87 55.86 -34.65
C GLU A 407 -9.09 54.94 -34.44
N TYR A 408 -9.95 55.11 -33.41
CA TYR A 408 -10.30 56.29 -32.59
C TYR A 408 -10.31 55.92 -31.08
N ARG A 409 -10.06 56.78 -30.07
CA ARG A 409 -10.81 57.98 -29.59
C ARG A 409 -12.31 57.71 -29.27
N ASN A 410 -12.92 58.21 -28.18
CA ASN A 410 -12.42 58.78 -26.91
C ASN A 410 -13.57 59.00 -25.87
N VAL A 411 -13.25 59.00 -24.56
CA VAL A 411 -13.76 59.93 -23.51
C VAL A 411 -15.30 60.10 -23.29
N ASN A 412 -15.80 59.41 -22.24
CA ASN A 412 -16.32 59.98 -20.96
C ASN A 412 -17.73 60.63 -20.81
N THR A 413 -18.24 60.53 -19.56
CA THR A 413 -19.17 61.41 -18.80
C THR A 413 -20.71 61.44 -19.05
N GLN A 414 -21.46 61.21 -17.95
CA GLN A 414 -22.82 61.73 -17.60
C GLN A 414 -24.00 61.19 -18.46
N SER A 415 -25.27 61.17 -18.01
CA SER A 415 -26.01 61.89 -16.95
C SER A 415 -27.03 60.93 -16.25
N ALA A 416 -27.33 61.00 -14.95
CA ALA A 416 -28.32 61.84 -14.22
C ALA A 416 -29.74 61.22 -14.07
N ASP A 417 -30.44 61.65 -13.01
CA ASP A 417 -31.87 61.44 -12.66
C ASP A 417 -32.36 60.00 -12.38
N GLU A 418 -33.41 59.69 -11.60
CA GLU A 418 -34.14 60.24 -10.41
C GLU A 418 -35.09 59.10 -9.90
N GLN A 419 -35.70 58.99 -8.70
CA GLN A 419 -35.77 59.74 -7.42
C GLN A 419 -36.32 58.76 -6.31
N ILE A 420 -36.05 58.99 -5.00
CA ILE A 420 -36.89 58.62 -3.81
C ILE A 420 -37.22 57.10 -3.58
N SER A 421 -37.24 56.49 -2.38
CA SER A 421 -36.79 56.76 -0.99
C SER A 421 -36.52 55.37 -0.32
N ASP A 422 -36.11 55.17 0.94
CA ASP A 422 -36.06 56.04 2.11
C ASP A 422 -34.78 55.81 2.94
N ARG A 423 -34.47 56.77 3.83
CA ARG A 423 -33.17 56.83 4.53
C ARG A 423 -33.38 57.23 5.98
N LYS A 424 -32.58 56.68 6.90
CA LYS A 424 -32.05 57.45 8.03
C LYS A 424 -30.76 56.85 8.58
N GLN A 425 -30.02 57.71 9.26
CA GLN A 425 -28.61 57.59 9.57
C GLN A 425 -28.38 58.19 10.96
N SER A 426 -27.36 57.75 11.68
CA SER A 426 -26.94 58.35 12.94
C SER A 426 -26.21 59.68 12.71
N ASP A 427 -26.24 60.58 13.70
CA ASP A 427 -25.07 60.87 14.55
C ASP A 427 -25.44 61.92 15.63
N GLU A 428 -24.49 62.20 16.53
CA GLU A 428 -24.74 62.74 17.87
C GLU A 428 -24.90 64.26 17.95
N ASN A 429 -25.72 64.76 18.89
CA ASN A 429 -25.16 65.39 20.12
C ASN A 429 -26.17 65.86 21.19
N ARG A 430 -25.63 65.99 22.42
CA ARG A 430 -26.00 66.94 23.50
C ARG A 430 -27.36 66.84 24.25
N MET A 431 -27.30 66.10 25.35
CA MET A 431 -27.79 66.42 26.72
C MET A 431 -29.01 67.35 27.00
N GLN A 432 -29.86 66.80 27.88
CA GLN A 432 -30.65 67.44 28.96
C GLN A 432 -31.89 68.32 28.67
N SER A 433 -32.94 68.03 29.45
CA SER A 433 -34.00 68.89 30.03
C SER A 433 -34.50 70.13 29.25
N GLY A 434 -35.80 70.31 29.00
CA GLY A 434 -36.97 69.55 29.45
C GLY A 434 -38.22 70.44 29.57
N SER A 435 -39.40 69.82 29.66
CA SER A 435 -40.73 70.44 29.86
C SER A 435 -41.26 71.37 28.75
N THR A 436 -42.45 71.04 28.23
CA THR A 436 -43.27 71.98 27.45
C THR A 436 -44.00 72.93 28.41
N LYS A 437 -43.86 74.25 28.25
CA LYS A 437 -44.70 75.21 28.99
C LYS A 437 -46.11 75.26 28.41
N ALA A 438 -47.10 75.49 29.27
CA ALA A 438 -48.46 75.79 28.87
C ALA A 438 -48.52 77.12 28.08
N ASN A 439 -49.48 77.21 27.16
CA ASN A 439 -49.74 78.43 26.40
C ASN A 439 -50.85 79.23 27.09
N GLN A 440 -50.56 80.49 27.47
CA GLN A 440 -51.61 81.42 27.95
C GLN A 440 -52.26 82.13 26.75
N ARG A 441 -53.53 82.52 26.92
CA ARG A 441 -54.16 83.62 26.18
C ARG A 441 -54.98 84.49 27.12
N GLU A 442 -55.27 85.70 26.67
CA GLU A 442 -55.35 86.88 27.54
C GLU A 442 -56.78 87.34 27.93
N LYS A 443 -56.78 88.34 28.80
CA LYS A 443 -57.89 89.11 29.37
C LYS A 443 -58.84 89.72 28.32
N THR A 444 -60.08 90.02 28.73
CA THR A 444 -60.74 91.36 28.78
C THR A 444 -62.26 91.16 28.98
N ASN A 445 -63.06 92.03 29.64
CA ASN A 445 -62.81 93.25 30.45
C ASN A 445 -64.03 93.59 31.36
N GLY A 446 -63.80 93.93 32.64
CA GLY A 446 -64.77 94.64 33.55
C GLY A 446 -66.07 93.88 33.92
N ILE A 447 -66.94 94.32 34.85
CA ILE A 447 -66.96 95.33 35.95
C ILE A 447 -67.84 94.66 37.05
N SER A 448 -67.53 94.61 38.36
CA SER A 448 -67.71 95.71 39.34
C SER A 448 -67.02 95.47 40.69
N GLU A 449 -67.17 96.42 41.61
CA GLU A 449 -66.58 96.43 42.95
C GLU A 449 -67.34 95.54 43.98
N GLN A 450 -66.80 95.44 45.20
CA GLN A 450 -67.38 94.83 46.43
C GLN A 450 -67.35 93.29 46.56
N ALA A 451 -66.15 92.69 46.67
CA ALA A 451 -65.99 91.30 47.19
C ALA A 451 -64.69 91.00 47.97
N ALA A 452 -63.63 91.81 47.83
CA ALA A 452 -62.26 91.44 48.22
C ALA A 452 -61.93 91.56 49.74
N LYS A 453 -62.71 90.93 50.63
CA LYS A 453 -62.44 90.89 52.09
C LYS A 453 -62.74 89.56 52.81
N THR A 454 -63.16 88.50 52.11
CA THR A 454 -63.50 87.20 52.74
C THR A 454 -62.54 86.05 52.42
N ASP A 455 -61.89 86.07 51.25
CA ASP A 455 -61.14 84.93 50.70
C ASP A 455 -59.76 84.72 51.37
N ASP A 456 -59.04 85.82 51.61
CA ASP A 456 -57.71 85.86 52.23
C ASP A 456 -57.71 85.24 53.65
N ALA A 457 -58.83 85.39 54.37
CA ALA A 457 -59.02 84.84 55.70
C ALA A 457 -59.22 83.31 55.70
N GLU A 458 -59.84 82.72 54.68
CA GLU A 458 -59.97 81.25 54.58
C GLU A 458 -58.67 80.61 54.10
N THR A 459 -57.95 81.25 53.16
CA THR A 459 -56.62 80.82 52.70
C THR A 459 -55.62 80.81 53.85
N GLN A 460 -55.57 81.87 54.66
CA GLN A 460 -54.70 81.95 55.83
C GLN A 460 -55.02 80.86 56.87
N LYS A 461 -56.30 80.62 57.13
CA LYS A 461 -56.77 79.57 58.06
C LYS A 461 -56.49 78.16 57.56
N ALA A 462 -56.52 77.94 56.23
CA ALA A 462 -56.05 76.71 55.60
C ALA A 462 -54.54 76.53 55.79
N ARG A 463 -53.71 77.55 55.51
CA ARG A 463 -52.25 77.52 55.77
C ARG A 463 -51.95 77.15 57.22
N GLU A 464 -52.57 77.83 58.19
CA GLU A 464 -52.40 77.54 59.62
C GLU A 464 -52.80 76.09 59.98
N THR A 465 -53.89 75.58 59.37
CA THR A 465 -54.38 74.21 59.60
C THR A 465 -53.41 73.15 59.05
N TYR A 466 -52.87 73.34 57.84
CA TYR A 466 -51.87 72.42 57.31
C TYR A 466 -50.51 72.59 58.00
N GLN A 467 -50.06 73.81 58.29
CA GLN A 467 -48.83 74.06 59.06
C GLN A 467 -48.88 73.37 60.44
N ALA A 468 -50.03 73.37 61.12
CA ALA A 468 -50.24 72.60 62.35
C ALA A 468 -50.20 71.07 62.12
N LYS A 469 -50.86 70.57 61.06
CA LYS A 469 -50.79 69.13 60.68
C LYS A 469 -49.34 68.69 60.37
N PHE A 470 -48.57 69.51 59.66
CA PHE A 470 -47.17 69.26 59.33
C PHE A 470 -46.26 69.32 60.56
N GLY A 471 -46.53 70.23 61.50
CA GLY A 471 -45.83 70.33 62.80
C GLY A 471 -46.03 69.11 63.72
N VAL A 472 -46.95 68.20 63.39
CA VAL A 472 -47.11 66.90 64.08
C VAL A 472 -46.96 65.69 63.16
N ALA A 473 -46.55 65.88 61.89
CA ALA A 473 -46.40 64.80 60.90
C ALA A 473 -45.41 63.72 61.36
N ASP A 474 -44.36 64.09 62.10
CA ASP A 474 -43.35 63.16 62.65
C ASP A 474 -43.91 62.20 63.72
N ARG A 475 -45.17 62.41 64.15
CA ARG A 475 -45.91 61.55 65.08
C ARG A 475 -47.09 60.82 64.42
N MET A 476 -47.29 60.98 63.11
CA MET A 476 -48.36 60.32 62.37
C MET A 476 -47.99 58.90 61.94
N SER A 477 -49.00 58.03 61.86
CA SER A 477 -48.89 56.72 61.20
C SER A 477 -48.82 56.86 59.67
N GLU A 478 -48.28 55.86 58.96
CA GLU A 478 -48.27 55.83 57.49
C GLU A 478 -49.66 56.08 56.89
N ARG A 479 -50.71 55.47 57.45
CA ARG A 479 -52.10 55.70 57.01
C ARG A 479 -52.50 57.16 57.14
N GLN A 480 -52.14 57.83 58.23
CA GLN A 480 -52.43 59.26 58.43
C GLN A 480 -51.58 60.17 57.53
N LEU A 481 -50.34 59.79 57.21
CA LEU A 481 -49.49 60.53 56.26
C LEU A 481 -50.03 60.39 54.82
N SER A 482 -50.39 59.18 54.38
CA SER A 482 -51.00 58.99 53.06
C SER A 482 -52.40 59.63 52.95
N GLU A 483 -53.19 59.63 54.02
CA GLU A 483 -54.49 60.31 54.07
C GLU A 483 -54.32 61.85 54.11
N LEU A 484 -53.27 62.36 54.77
CA LEU A 484 -52.86 63.77 54.69
C LEU A 484 -52.39 64.15 53.29
N LYS A 485 -51.60 63.30 52.62
CA LYS A 485 -51.15 63.47 51.22
C LYS A 485 -52.36 63.50 50.28
N HIS A 486 -53.34 62.62 50.48
CA HIS A 486 -54.60 62.60 49.72
C HIS A 486 -55.46 63.86 49.95
N GLN A 487 -55.64 64.28 51.21
CA GLN A 487 -56.32 65.56 51.54
C GLN A 487 -55.64 66.74 50.85
N LEU A 488 -54.31 66.79 50.90
CA LEU A 488 -53.50 67.87 50.34
C LEU A 488 -53.50 67.90 48.81
N ILE A 489 -53.54 66.76 48.11
CA ILE A 489 -53.70 66.69 46.64
C ILE A 489 -55.01 67.36 46.22
N HIS A 490 -56.11 67.03 46.90
CA HIS A 490 -57.45 67.55 46.61
C HIS A 490 -57.74 68.94 47.20
N GLU A 491 -56.83 69.52 47.97
CA GLU A 491 -56.99 70.86 48.54
C GLU A 491 -56.93 71.94 47.45
N THR A 492 -57.98 72.76 47.36
CA THR A 492 -58.09 73.85 46.38
C THR A 492 -57.82 75.22 46.99
N ARG A 493 -57.79 75.34 48.34
CA ARG A 493 -57.65 76.60 49.07
C ARG A 493 -56.19 77.04 49.29
N ILE A 494 -55.22 76.22 48.88
CA ILE A 494 -53.78 76.52 48.98
C ILE A 494 -53.21 76.70 47.57
N PRO A 495 -52.39 77.75 47.32
CA PRO A 495 -51.73 77.97 46.03
C PRO A 495 -50.99 76.72 45.51
N PRO A 496 -50.99 76.45 44.19
CA PRO A 496 -50.38 75.24 43.63
C PRO A 496 -48.90 75.05 44.00
N GLU A 497 -48.14 76.14 44.14
CA GLU A 497 -46.71 76.09 44.49
C GLU A 497 -46.49 75.75 45.98
N GLU A 498 -47.24 76.35 46.90
CA GLU A 498 -47.20 76.01 48.34
C GLU A 498 -47.68 74.58 48.59
N ARG A 499 -48.78 74.17 47.94
CA ARG A 499 -49.29 72.80 47.98
C ARG A 499 -48.26 71.80 47.46
N ARG A 500 -47.47 72.16 46.45
CA ARG A 500 -46.37 71.34 45.95
C ARG A 500 -45.25 71.22 47.00
N GLN A 501 -44.79 72.33 47.59
CA GLN A 501 -43.80 72.28 48.68
C GLN A 501 -44.25 71.38 49.85
N TYR A 502 -45.52 71.45 50.24
CA TYR A 502 -46.08 70.55 51.25
C TYR A 502 -46.12 69.07 50.79
N LEU A 503 -46.45 68.78 49.52
CA LEU A 503 -46.40 67.42 48.97
C LEU A 503 -44.98 66.86 48.90
N ASP A 504 -44.03 67.67 48.43
CA ASP A 504 -42.60 67.35 48.36
C ASP A 504 -42.08 67.06 49.79
N THR A 505 -42.50 67.83 50.79
CA THR A 505 -42.16 67.62 52.22
C THR A 505 -42.75 66.32 52.79
N LEU A 506 -43.97 65.92 52.38
CA LEU A 506 -44.52 64.61 52.78
C LEU A 506 -43.78 63.46 52.12
N GLU A 507 -43.45 63.61 50.84
CA GLU A 507 -42.71 62.58 50.10
C GLU A 507 -41.30 62.41 50.63
N GLU A 508 -40.61 63.48 51.01
CA GLU A 508 -39.34 63.42 51.72
C GLU A 508 -39.45 62.65 53.04
N LYS A 509 -40.46 62.94 53.87
CA LYS A 509 -40.68 62.21 55.14
C LYS A 509 -41.10 60.75 54.94
N GLU A 510 -41.87 60.44 53.90
CA GLU A 510 -42.19 59.06 53.50
C GLU A 510 -40.93 58.30 53.06
N GLN A 511 -40.06 58.93 52.25
CA GLN A 511 -38.78 58.38 51.81
C GLN A 511 -37.83 58.13 52.99
N ASP A 512 -37.68 59.09 53.90
CA ASP A 512 -36.71 59.01 55.00
C ASP A 512 -37.14 57.98 56.06
N ARG A 513 -38.44 57.91 56.36
CA ARG A 513 -39.03 56.85 57.20
C ARG A 513 -38.80 55.46 56.59
N LYS A 514 -38.89 55.34 55.26
CA LYS A 514 -38.61 54.10 54.53
C LYS A 514 -37.12 53.76 54.53
N LEU A 515 -36.25 54.75 54.31
CA LEU A 515 -34.80 54.61 54.40
C LEU A 515 -34.35 54.15 55.80
N ALA A 516 -34.95 54.68 56.87
CA ALA A 516 -34.69 54.23 58.24
C ALA A 516 -35.11 52.77 58.48
N MET A 517 -36.23 52.33 57.87
CA MET A 517 -36.66 50.92 57.90
C MET A 517 -35.67 50.00 57.15
N LEU A 518 -35.21 50.42 55.96
CA LEU A 518 -34.21 49.68 55.19
C LEU A 518 -32.85 49.62 55.90
N ASN A 519 -32.40 50.73 56.50
CA ASN A 519 -31.17 50.78 57.28
C ASN A 519 -31.23 49.81 58.47
N LYS A 520 -32.34 49.81 59.23
CA LYS A 520 -32.57 48.85 60.30
C LYS A 520 -32.60 47.39 59.80
N LYS A 521 -33.08 47.14 58.57
CA LYS A 521 -33.05 45.82 57.94
C LYS A 521 -31.61 45.39 57.62
N ALA A 522 -30.81 46.27 57.03
CA ALA A 522 -29.38 46.05 56.74
C ALA A 522 -28.53 45.87 58.01
N GLU A 523 -28.79 46.64 59.07
CA GLU A 523 -28.20 46.43 60.39
C GLU A 523 -28.57 45.03 60.92
N SER A 524 -29.83 44.62 60.81
CA SER A 524 -30.30 43.30 61.25
C SER A 524 -29.80 42.12 60.41
N CYS A 525 -29.07 42.34 59.32
CA CYS A 525 -28.38 41.29 58.56
C CYS A 525 -26.85 41.36 58.63
N ALA A 526 -26.28 42.29 59.41
CA ALA A 526 -24.83 42.46 59.53
C ALA A 526 -24.09 41.23 60.08
N ASP A 527 -24.76 40.41 60.89
CA ASP A 527 -24.22 39.17 61.51
C ASP A 527 -24.77 37.89 60.85
N LYS A 528 -25.33 37.99 59.64
CA LYS A 528 -25.92 36.85 58.90
C LYS A 528 -25.01 36.41 57.75
N ASN A 529 -25.31 35.25 57.17
CA ASN A 529 -24.54 34.74 56.05
C ASN A 529 -24.75 35.55 54.76
N TYR A 530 -23.79 35.43 53.84
CA TYR A 530 -23.78 36.13 52.55
C TYR A 530 -25.12 36.01 51.80
N ALA A 531 -25.69 34.82 51.71
CA ALA A 531 -26.95 34.57 50.98
C ALA A 531 -28.17 35.30 51.57
N VAL A 532 -28.14 35.71 52.85
CA VAL A 532 -29.17 36.57 53.45
C VAL A 532 -28.82 38.05 53.30
N MET A 533 -27.54 38.43 53.36
CA MET A 533 -27.10 39.79 53.05
C MET A 533 -27.43 40.19 51.61
N HIS A 534 -27.20 39.30 50.64
CA HIS A 534 -27.47 39.53 49.22
C HIS A 534 -28.95 39.83 48.97
N ARG A 535 -29.86 39.01 49.51
CA ARG A 535 -31.31 39.26 49.40
C ARG A 535 -31.72 40.62 49.97
N VAL A 536 -31.13 41.03 51.09
CA VAL A 536 -31.39 42.36 51.67
C VAL A 536 -30.79 43.48 50.82
N TYR A 537 -29.65 43.24 50.16
CA TYR A 537 -29.07 44.16 49.19
C TYR A 537 -29.97 44.31 47.95
N ASP A 538 -30.48 43.22 47.39
CA ASP A 538 -31.42 43.21 46.26
C ASP A 538 -32.72 43.94 46.60
N GLU A 539 -33.34 43.61 47.74
CA GLU A 539 -34.55 44.28 48.24
C GLU A 539 -34.34 45.80 48.42
N ILE A 540 -33.15 46.24 48.86
CA ILE A 540 -32.81 47.67 48.96
C ILE A 540 -32.56 48.26 47.57
N ALA A 541 -31.94 47.53 46.64
CA ALA A 541 -31.64 47.98 45.29
C ALA A 541 -32.90 48.17 44.42
N GLU A 542 -33.88 47.26 44.50
CA GLU A 542 -35.13 47.31 43.72
C GLU A 542 -36.15 48.34 44.23
N GLU A 543 -36.05 48.77 45.49
CA GLU A 543 -37.06 49.62 46.14
C GLU A 543 -37.25 51.01 45.48
N LYS A 544 -38.45 51.58 45.54
CA LYS A 544 -38.79 52.86 44.91
C LYS A 544 -38.40 54.05 45.80
N LEU A 545 -37.10 54.32 45.87
CA LEU A 545 -36.49 55.48 46.55
C LEU A 545 -35.40 56.11 45.66
N PRO A 546 -35.10 57.43 45.79
CA PRO A 546 -34.01 58.08 45.05
C PRO A 546 -32.65 57.42 45.29
N GLN A 547 -31.88 57.23 44.22
CA GLN A 547 -30.60 56.50 44.28
C GLN A 547 -29.59 57.15 45.23
N GLU A 548 -29.54 58.49 45.27
CA GLU A 548 -28.69 59.28 46.16
C GLU A 548 -28.94 58.95 47.65
N LYS A 549 -30.21 58.78 48.05
CA LYS A 549 -30.59 58.39 49.42
C LYS A 549 -30.20 56.94 49.74
N LYS A 550 -30.20 56.04 48.75
CA LYS A 550 -29.79 54.63 48.92
C LYS A 550 -28.28 54.41 48.88
N GLN A 551 -27.53 55.24 48.16
CA GLN A 551 -26.16 54.93 47.72
C GLN A 551 -25.22 54.58 48.88
N ASN A 552 -25.27 55.35 49.96
CA ASN A 552 -24.46 55.09 51.17
C ASN A 552 -24.86 53.79 51.88
N LEU A 553 -26.15 53.44 51.89
CA LEU A 553 -26.64 52.20 52.50
C LEU A 553 -26.21 50.97 51.69
N LEU A 554 -26.38 51.02 50.37
CA LEU A 554 -25.93 49.97 49.45
C LEU A 554 -24.40 49.79 49.48
N LEU A 555 -23.63 50.88 49.56
CA LEU A 555 -22.16 50.81 49.65
C LEU A 555 -21.69 50.15 50.95
N ASN A 556 -22.23 50.56 52.11
CA ASN A 556 -21.89 49.96 53.40
C ASN A 556 -22.31 48.48 53.48
N LEU A 557 -23.50 48.14 52.95
CA LEU A 557 -23.97 46.75 52.92
C LEU A 557 -23.10 45.91 51.98
N LYS A 558 -22.74 46.41 50.80
CA LYS A 558 -21.84 45.71 49.86
C LYS A 558 -20.46 45.44 50.46
N GLN A 559 -19.88 46.41 51.17
CA GLN A 559 -18.59 46.22 51.86
C GLN A 559 -18.67 45.14 52.94
N LYS A 560 -19.71 45.15 53.78
CA LYS A 560 -19.94 44.10 54.79
C LYS A 560 -20.20 42.73 54.16
N MET A 561 -20.98 42.69 53.08
CA MET A 561 -21.31 41.49 52.32
C MET A 561 -20.07 40.87 51.67
N GLN A 562 -19.20 41.67 51.05
CA GLN A 562 -17.94 41.20 50.49
C GLN A 562 -17.02 40.65 51.59
N ALA A 563 -16.81 41.40 52.68
CA ALA A 563 -15.99 40.95 53.81
C ALA A 563 -16.59 39.74 54.57
N GLN A 564 -17.86 39.39 54.33
CA GLN A 564 -18.51 38.17 54.81
C GLN A 564 -18.35 37.02 53.80
N ALA A 565 -18.48 37.30 52.50
CA ALA A 565 -18.25 36.37 51.40
C ALA A 565 -16.81 35.81 51.43
N GLU A 566 -15.82 36.68 51.57
CA GLU A 566 -14.39 36.31 51.67
C GLU A 566 -14.13 35.35 52.86
N ARG A 567 -14.80 35.58 54.01
CA ARG A 567 -14.71 34.72 55.19
C ARG A 567 -15.41 33.37 55.00
N GLU A 568 -16.60 33.34 54.41
CA GLU A 568 -17.33 32.09 54.12
C GLU A 568 -16.60 31.24 53.07
N VAL A 569 -16.03 31.88 52.03
CA VAL A 569 -15.19 31.20 51.02
C VAL A 569 -13.93 30.62 51.66
N ALA A 570 -13.23 31.38 52.52
CA ALA A 570 -12.07 30.88 53.24
C ALA A 570 -12.42 29.66 54.12
N GLU A 571 -13.52 29.73 54.88
CA GLU A 571 -14.00 28.64 55.75
C GLU A 571 -14.43 27.39 54.94
N LEU A 572 -15.07 27.57 53.79
CA LEU A 572 -15.43 26.48 52.87
C LEU A 572 -14.20 25.77 52.30
N ILE A 573 -13.14 26.52 51.96
CA ILE A 573 -11.90 25.99 51.39
C ILE A 573 -11.00 25.40 52.47
N GLU A 574 -11.00 25.94 53.69
CA GLU A 574 -10.33 25.35 54.85
C GLU A 574 -10.92 23.96 55.17
N LYS A 575 -12.25 23.88 55.30
CA LYS A 575 -12.99 22.65 55.63
C LYS A 575 -13.12 21.66 54.46
N MET A 576 -12.55 21.96 53.30
CA MET A 576 -12.57 21.09 52.12
C MET A 576 -11.94 19.72 52.42
N PRO A 577 -12.69 18.60 52.30
CA PRO A 577 -12.15 17.26 52.48
C PRO A 577 -10.93 16.97 51.60
N PRO A 578 -9.88 16.28 52.11
CA PRO A 578 -8.65 16.01 51.35
C PRO A 578 -8.79 14.92 50.30
N ASN A 579 -9.85 14.10 50.38
CA ASN A 579 -10.28 13.15 49.36
C ASN A 579 -11.72 13.48 48.98
N MET A 580 -11.95 13.81 47.71
CA MET A 580 -13.24 14.26 47.20
C MET A 580 -13.52 13.63 45.83
N ASP A 581 -14.75 13.19 45.59
CA ASP A 581 -15.19 12.75 44.25
C ASP A 581 -15.53 13.94 43.34
N ARG A 582 -15.51 13.72 42.02
CA ARG A 582 -15.68 14.79 41.02
C ARG A 582 -17.02 15.51 41.15
N ALA A 583 -18.08 14.81 41.54
CA ALA A 583 -19.42 15.40 41.74
C ALA A 583 -19.45 16.33 42.97
N ARG A 584 -18.82 15.95 44.09
CA ARG A 584 -18.63 16.85 45.25
C ARG A 584 -17.75 18.05 44.90
N TYR A 585 -16.70 17.85 44.09
CA TYR A 585 -15.85 18.96 43.64
C TYR A 585 -16.63 19.95 42.77
N GLN A 586 -17.41 19.46 41.80
CA GLN A 586 -18.31 20.29 40.99
C GLN A 586 -19.33 21.04 41.86
N ALA A 587 -19.93 20.38 42.87
CA ALA A 587 -20.85 21.02 43.81
C ALA A 587 -20.18 22.09 44.68
N LEU A 588 -18.93 21.89 45.11
CA LEU A 588 -18.14 22.92 45.79
C LEU A 588 -17.82 24.09 44.86
N ARG A 589 -17.36 23.81 43.63
CA ARG A 589 -17.02 24.84 42.63
C ARG A 589 -18.24 25.65 42.22
N GLN A 590 -19.44 25.04 42.17
CA GLN A 590 -20.69 25.76 41.93
C GLN A 590 -21.05 26.67 43.11
N LYS A 591 -20.95 26.20 44.35
CA LYS A 591 -21.14 27.05 45.54
C LYS A 591 -20.16 28.22 45.59
N LEU A 592 -18.90 28.02 45.21
CA LEU A 592 -17.92 29.11 45.14
C LEU A 592 -18.28 30.18 44.10
N LYS A 593 -19.04 29.85 43.04
CA LYS A 593 -19.58 30.84 42.08
C LYS A 593 -20.76 31.66 42.62
N GLU A 594 -21.44 31.20 43.68
CA GLU A 594 -22.56 31.94 44.30
C GLU A 594 -22.08 33.18 45.05
N TYR A 595 -20.79 33.25 45.42
CA TYR A 595 -20.14 34.37 46.09
C TYR A 595 -19.57 35.39 45.10
N GLU A 596 -20.46 36.21 44.49
CA GLU A 596 -20.07 37.23 43.52
C GLU A 596 -19.06 38.24 44.09
N GLY A 597 -17.99 38.51 43.32
CA GLY A 597 -16.98 39.52 43.64
C GLY A 597 -15.87 39.10 44.61
N VAL A 598 -15.84 37.84 45.06
CA VAL A 598 -14.71 37.29 45.84
C VAL A 598 -13.56 36.90 44.90
N ASP A 599 -12.33 37.27 45.27
CA ASP A 599 -11.13 36.79 44.57
C ASP A 599 -10.82 35.33 44.98
N LEU A 600 -10.79 34.44 43.99
CA LEU A 600 -10.46 33.02 44.15
C LEU A 600 -9.01 32.69 43.77
N THR A 601 -8.24 33.65 43.25
CA THR A 601 -6.84 33.48 42.85
C THR A 601 -5.96 32.95 43.99
N PRO A 602 -6.07 33.43 45.25
CA PRO A 602 -5.28 32.90 46.38
C PRO A 602 -5.52 31.42 46.70
N TYR A 603 -6.57 30.81 46.15
CA TYR A 603 -6.95 29.42 46.37
C TYR A 603 -6.83 28.56 45.10
N GLN A 604 -6.40 29.14 43.97
CA GLN A 604 -6.46 28.50 42.66
C GLN A 604 -5.68 27.17 42.64
N GLU A 605 -4.41 27.16 43.02
CA GLU A 605 -3.57 25.95 43.10
C GLU A 605 -4.20 24.85 43.95
N ARG A 606 -4.79 25.20 45.11
CA ARG A 606 -5.41 24.23 46.03
C ARG A 606 -6.69 23.64 45.44
N LEU A 607 -7.44 24.43 44.67
CA LEU A 607 -8.67 23.98 43.99
C LEU A 607 -8.36 23.17 42.73
N GLU A 608 -7.30 23.48 41.99
CA GLU A 608 -6.82 22.72 40.83
C GLU A 608 -6.19 21.39 41.27
N SER A 609 -5.36 21.40 42.32
CA SER A 609 -4.80 20.18 42.93
C SER A 609 -5.91 19.20 43.35
N GLN A 610 -7.01 19.69 43.94
CA GLN A 610 -8.16 18.87 44.31
C GLN A 610 -9.03 18.43 43.11
N LYS A 611 -9.17 19.26 42.05
CA LYS A 611 -9.76 18.81 40.77
C LYS A 611 -8.98 17.61 40.25
N ASN A 612 -7.66 17.76 40.15
CA ASN A 612 -6.79 16.78 39.53
C ASN A 612 -6.74 15.47 40.34
N LEU A 613 -6.78 15.55 41.67
CA LEU A 613 -6.92 14.38 42.54
C LEU A 613 -8.25 13.65 42.30
N ALA A 614 -9.37 14.38 42.23
CA ALA A 614 -10.70 13.81 42.02
C ALA A 614 -10.84 13.14 40.64
N GLU A 615 -10.33 13.80 39.59
CA GLU A 615 -10.34 13.28 38.22
C GLU A 615 -9.43 12.07 38.04
N GLN A 616 -8.21 12.09 38.60
CA GLN A 616 -7.35 10.89 38.64
C GLN A 616 -8.02 9.71 39.36
N GLN A 617 -8.78 9.95 40.43
CA GLN A 617 -9.51 8.89 41.13
C GLN A 617 -10.67 8.33 40.29
N GLU A 618 -11.41 9.18 39.57
CA GLU A 618 -12.48 8.72 38.65
C GLU A 618 -11.91 7.91 37.49
N ILE A 619 -10.86 8.39 36.81
CA ILE A 619 -10.17 7.68 35.72
C ILE A 619 -9.67 6.30 36.20
N LYS A 620 -8.98 6.24 37.35
CA LYS A 620 -8.50 4.98 37.95
C LYS A 620 -9.66 4.02 38.29
N ASN A 621 -10.83 4.53 38.64
CA ASN A 621 -12.01 3.71 38.92
C ASN A 621 -12.67 3.19 37.63
N MET A 622 -12.84 4.03 36.59
CA MET A 622 -13.35 3.59 35.28
C MET A 622 -12.46 2.52 34.65
N ILE A 623 -11.14 2.68 34.76
CA ILE A 623 -10.14 1.70 34.32
C ILE A 623 -10.26 0.37 35.08
N ARG A 624 -10.51 0.40 36.40
CA ARG A 624 -10.66 -0.80 37.24
C ARG A 624 -12.00 -1.52 37.08
N GLN A 625 -13.06 -0.79 36.73
CA GLN A 625 -14.39 -1.36 36.51
C GLN A 625 -14.51 -2.04 35.14
N SER A 626 -13.76 -1.55 34.15
CA SER A 626 -13.69 -2.14 32.81
C SER A 626 -12.84 -3.42 32.83
N ARG A 627 -13.45 -4.57 32.51
CA ARG A 627 -12.76 -5.88 32.45
C ARG A 627 -11.99 -6.03 31.13
N LYS A 628 -11.02 -5.15 30.87
CA LYS A 628 -10.37 -4.98 29.56
C LYS A 628 -9.65 -6.23 29.04
N ILE A 629 -10.35 -7.09 28.31
CA ILE A 629 -9.81 -8.30 27.70
C ILE A 629 -9.70 -8.11 26.18
N THR A 630 -10.78 -7.64 25.53
CA THR A 630 -10.83 -7.50 24.07
C THR A 630 -10.39 -6.11 23.58
N ARG A 631 -10.33 -5.95 22.26
CA ARG A 631 -10.05 -4.69 21.55
C ARG A 631 -11.21 -3.69 21.68
N GLU A 632 -12.44 -4.20 21.68
CA GLU A 632 -13.67 -3.45 21.84
C GLU A 632 -13.76 -2.86 23.25
N ASP A 633 -13.46 -3.67 24.29
CA ASP A 633 -13.38 -3.20 25.69
C ASP A 633 -12.45 -1.98 25.86
N LEU A 634 -11.33 -2.00 25.11
CA LEU A 634 -10.31 -0.94 25.13
C LEU A 634 -10.80 0.31 24.40
N THR A 635 -11.43 0.13 23.24
CA THR A 635 -11.95 1.22 22.40
C THR A 635 -13.14 1.91 23.07
N GLU A 636 -14.13 1.15 23.57
CA GLU A 636 -15.28 1.68 24.32
C GLU A 636 -14.84 2.40 25.60
N LEU A 637 -13.79 1.92 26.28
CA LEU A 637 -13.22 2.67 27.41
C LEU A 637 -12.57 3.98 26.96
N MET A 638 -11.83 3.99 25.86
CA MET A 638 -11.18 5.19 25.36
C MET A 638 -12.21 6.28 25.02
N ASP A 639 -13.33 5.90 24.40
CA ASP A 639 -14.39 6.86 24.07
C ASP A 639 -15.17 7.35 25.30
N ARG A 640 -15.53 6.46 26.25
CA ARG A 640 -16.10 6.87 27.54
C ARG A 640 -15.18 7.75 28.38
N LEU A 641 -13.86 7.65 28.19
CA LEU A 641 -12.87 8.55 28.80
C LEU A 641 -12.81 9.90 28.08
N LYS A 642 -12.99 9.96 26.75
CA LYS A 642 -13.13 11.22 25.98
C LYS A 642 -14.41 11.98 26.33
N GLU A 643 -15.56 11.29 26.37
CA GLU A 643 -16.89 11.85 26.71
C GLU A 643 -16.93 12.61 28.05
N LYS A 644 -16.01 12.30 28.96
CA LYS A 644 -15.97 12.81 30.33
C LYS A 644 -15.26 14.16 30.49
N GLU A 645 -14.63 14.71 29.45
CA GLU A 645 -13.92 16.01 29.51
C GLU A 645 -12.98 16.13 30.75
N PHE A 646 -12.08 15.15 30.94
CA PHE A 646 -11.03 15.23 31.96
C PHE A 646 -9.88 16.16 31.52
N GLU A 647 -9.08 16.67 32.46
CA GLU A 647 -7.86 17.43 32.11
C GLU A 647 -6.93 16.63 31.19
N PRO A 648 -6.47 17.19 30.05
CA PRO A 648 -5.65 16.47 29.06
C PRO A 648 -4.40 15.80 29.64
N GLU A 649 -3.67 16.50 30.53
CA GLU A 649 -2.45 15.97 31.15
C GLU A 649 -2.70 14.75 32.06
N LEU A 650 -3.92 14.60 32.60
CA LEU A 650 -4.30 13.50 33.48
C LEU A 650 -4.75 12.25 32.72
N ILE A 651 -5.22 12.43 31.48
CA ILE A 651 -5.81 11.37 30.65
C ILE A 651 -4.84 10.87 29.57
N LEU A 652 -3.92 11.72 29.07
CA LEU A 652 -2.93 11.35 28.04
C LEU A 652 -2.16 10.04 28.37
N PRO A 653 -1.62 9.82 29.60
CA PRO A 653 -0.85 8.60 29.90
C PRO A 653 -1.73 7.33 29.91
N TYR A 654 -3.06 7.49 29.99
CA TYR A 654 -4.01 6.39 29.91
C TYR A 654 -4.50 6.13 28.49
N PHE A 655 -4.59 7.17 27.64
CA PHE A 655 -4.78 6.99 26.20
C PHE A 655 -3.56 6.28 25.59
N GLU A 656 -2.34 6.76 25.85
CA GLU A 656 -1.10 6.10 25.41
C GLU A 656 -1.05 4.61 25.81
N GLN A 657 -1.46 4.26 27.04
CA GLN A 657 -1.53 2.87 27.50
C GLN A 657 -2.63 2.03 26.82
N ILE A 658 -3.73 2.66 26.40
CA ILE A 658 -4.81 1.97 25.68
C ILE A 658 -4.43 1.80 24.20
N GLU A 659 -3.95 2.86 23.56
CA GLU A 659 -3.49 2.88 22.17
C GLU A 659 -2.33 1.90 21.94
N ASN A 660 -1.31 1.87 22.82
CA ASN A 660 -0.23 0.89 22.74
C ASN A 660 -0.73 -0.55 22.94
N LYS A 661 -1.75 -0.79 23.80
CA LYS A 661 -2.33 -2.14 23.95
C LYS A 661 -3.17 -2.54 22.74
N VAL A 662 -3.97 -1.63 22.17
CA VAL A 662 -4.72 -1.88 20.93
C VAL A 662 -3.74 -2.17 19.78
N ARG A 663 -2.71 -1.34 19.61
CA ARG A 663 -1.62 -1.56 18.65
C ARG A 663 -1.01 -2.95 18.80
N GLN A 664 -0.62 -3.36 20.01
CA GLN A 664 -0.08 -4.70 20.25
C GLN A 664 -1.08 -5.82 19.94
N MET A 665 -2.38 -5.63 20.18
CA MET A 665 -3.39 -6.63 19.83
C MET A 665 -3.54 -6.75 18.31
N ASP A 666 -3.66 -5.63 17.61
CA ASP A 666 -3.74 -5.56 16.15
C ASP A 666 -2.48 -6.12 15.49
N GLU A 667 -1.28 -5.80 15.99
CA GLU A 667 0.01 -6.32 15.52
C GLU A 667 0.09 -7.86 15.65
N ASN A 668 -0.32 -8.42 16.78
CA ASN A 668 -0.32 -9.88 16.97
C ASN A 668 -1.37 -10.59 16.11
N GLU A 669 -2.58 -10.03 15.99
CA GLU A 669 -3.66 -10.62 15.20
C GLU A 669 -3.35 -10.56 13.69
N ILE A 670 -2.81 -9.44 13.21
CA ILE A 670 -2.29 -9.33 11.83
C ILE A 670 -1.18 -10.35 11.59
N ALA A 671 -0.21 -10.49 12.51
CA ALA A 671 0.87 -11.48 12.37
C ALA A 671 0.37 -12.93 12.34
N GLU A 672 -0.65 -13.27 13.14
CA GLU A 672 -1.30 -14.59 13.12
C GLU A 672 -2.07 -14.84 11.80
N ILE A 673 -2.68 -13.80 11.21
CA ILE A 673 -3.37 -13.88 9.92
C ILE A 673 -2.39 -13.94 8.73
N THR A 674 -1.27 -13.22 8.76
CA THR A 674 -0.27 -13.23 7.69
C THR A 674 0.66 -14.44 7.73
N GLY A 675 0.85 -15.06 8.90
CA GLY A 675 1.72 -16.22 9.06
C GLY A 675 3.15 -15.98 8.55
N ASP A 676 3.59 -16.81 7.60
CA ASP A 676 4.83 -16.62 6.84
C ASP A 676 4.50 -16.27 5.37
N PRO A 677 4.64 -15.00 4.96
CA PRO A 677 4.33 -14.56 3.60
C PRO A 677 5.21 -15.19 2.50
N MET A 678 6.41 -15.70 2.80
CA MET A 678 7.30 -16.26 1.77
C MET A 678 6.86 -17.65 1.31
N HIS A 679 6.23 -18.44 2.19
CA HIS A 679 5.72 -19.78 1.84
C HIS A 679 4.18 -19.85 1.71
N MET A 680 3.51 -18.70 1.81
CA MET A 680 2.08 -18.52 1.59
C MET A 680 1.66 -18.77 0.13
N SER A 681 0.53 -19.49 -0.05
CA SER A 681 -0.11 -19.68 -1.37
C SER A 681 -0.95 -18.47 -1.79
N PHE A 682 -1.36 -18.40 -3.06
CA PHE A 682 -2.23 -17.32 -3.52
C PHE A 682 -3.60 -17.34 -2.82
N GLU A 683 -4.21 -18.52 -2.68
CA GLU A 683 -5.50 -18.69 -2.02
C GLU A 683 -5.43 -18.33 -0.52
N ASP A 684 -4.39 -18.77 0.22
CA ASP A 684 -4.22 -18.42 1.65
C ASP A 684 -3.98 -16.91 1.83
N GLY A 685 -3.13 -16.31 0.98
CA GLY A 685 -2.82 -14.89 1.03
C GLY A 685 -4.00 -14.01 0.63
N MET A 686 -4.87 -14.48 -0.27
CA MET A 686 -6.13 -13.81 -0.60
C MET A 686 -7.10 -13.81 0.59
N GLU A 687 -7.21 -14.93 1.33
CA GLU A 687 -8.03 -14.99 2.55
C GLU A 687 -7.46 -14.07 3.64
N ALA A 688 -6.14 -14.06 3.84
CA ALA A 688 -5.46 -13.13 4.76
C ALA A 688 -5.69 -11.66 4.36
N TYR A 689 -5.58 -11.34 3.07
CA TYR A 689 -5.80 -9.99 2.54
C TYR A 689 -7.25 -9.54 2.78
N GLN A 690 -8.24 -10.40 2.52
CA GLN A 690 -9.66 -10.09 2.76
C GLN A 690 -9.95 -9.90 4.26
N LYS A 691 -9.44 -10.78 5.14
CA LYS A 691 -9.57 -10.62 6.60
C LYS A 691 -9.02 -9.28 7.09
N ILE A 692 -7.85 -8.86 6.60
CA ILE A 692 -7.22 -7.58 6.99
C ILE A 692 -7.96 -6.39 6.36
N ALA A 693 -8.43 -6.52 5.12
CA ALA A 693 -9.19 -5.48 4.40
C ALA A 693 -10.57 -5.21 5.03
N GLU A 694 -11.26 -6.23 5.53
CA GLU A 694 -12.54 -6.08 6.24
C GLU A 694 -12.36 -5.79 7.74
N GLY A 695 -11.28 -6.30 8.36
CA GLY A 695 -11.05 -6.21 9.79
C GLY A 695 -10.80 -4.79 10.34
N PRO A 696 -11.11 -4.53 11.62
CA PRO A 696 -11.22 -3.18 12.19
C PRO A 696 -9.89 -2.54 12.63
N TYR A 697 -8.75 -3.04 12.15
CA TYR A 697 -7.39 -2.72 12.61
C TYR A 697 -6.99 -1.24 12.48
N LEU A 698 -5.97 -0.81 13.23
CA LEU A 698 -5.35 0.52 13.08
C LEU A 698 -4.93 0.76 11.62
N PRO A 699 -5.23 1.94 11.02
CA PRO A 699 -4.95 2.19 9.60
C PRO A 699 -3.50 1.98 9.20
N ASP A 700 -2.55 2.44 10.02
CA ASP A 700 -1.12 2.32 9.73
C ASP A 700 -0.61 0.87 9.77
N LEU A 701 -1.20 0.00 10.59
CA LEU A 701 -0.88 -1.44 10.57
C LEU A 701 -1.55 -2.13 9.37
N LYS A 702 -2.82 -1.76 9.11
CA LYS A 702 -3.65 -2.31 8.04
C LYS A 702 -3.07 -2.03 6.66
N ASP A 703 -2.73 -0.78 6.37
CA ASP A 703 -2.22 -0.37 5.06
C ASP A 703 -0.86 -1.05 4.77
N ASN A 704 0.05 -1.11 5.75
CA ASN A 704 1.32 -1.83 5.64
C ASN A 704 1.12 -3.34 5.38
N ALA A 705 0.22 -3.99 6.12
CA ALA A 705 -0.02 -5.43 5.98
C ALA A 705 -0.70 -5.78 4.63
N LEU A 706 -1.63 -4.93 4.17
CA LEU A 706 -2.25 -5.06 2.86
C LEU A 706 -1.25 -4.79 1.73
N GLU A 707 -0.30 -3.86 1.89
CA GLU A 707 0.76 -3.65 0.91
C GLU A 707 1.69 -4.87 0.81
N LEU A 708 2.15 -5.43 1.94
CA LEU A 708 2.99 -6.63 1.97
C LEU A 708 2.30 -7.84 1.30
N LEU A 709 1.04 -8.10 1.65
CA LEU A 709 0.26 -9.16 1.01
C LEU A 709 0.00 -8.85 -0.47
N SER A 710 -0.29 -7.60 -0.84
CA SER A 710 -0.50 -7.22 -2.24
C SER A 710 0.75 -7.42 -3.09
N ARG A 711 1.94 -7.07 -2.58
CA ARG A 711 3.23 -7.35 -3.25
C ARG A 711 3.42 -8.86 -3.47
N ARG A 712 3.23 -9.69 -2.44
CA ARG A 712 3.37 -11.15 -2.53
C ARG A 712 2.36 -11.79 -3.50
N LEU A 713 1.08 -11.40 -3.42
CA LEU A 713 0.02 -11.90 -4.31
C LEU A 713 0.25 -11.46 -5.76
N SER A 714 0.75 -10.23 -5.97
CA SER A 714 1.13 -9.74 -7.30
C SER A 714 2.30 -10.52 -7.89
N LYS A 715 3.32 -10.87 -7.08
CA LYS A 715 4.43 -11.73 -7.55
C LYS A 715 3.91 -13.09 -8.00
N ILE A 716 3.16 -13.82 -7.16
CA ILE A 716 2.62 -15.16 -7.52
C ILE A 716 1.79 -15.11 -8.82
N LYS A 717 0.97 -14.07 -9.00
CA LYS A 717 0.17 -13.89 -10.22
C LYS A 717 0.95 -13.37 -11.42
N THR A 718 2.06 -12.68 -11.21
CA THR A 718 2.99 -12.30 -12.28
C THR A 718 3.68 -13.55 -12.81
N ASP A 719 4.22 -14.40 -11.92
CA ASP A 719 4.92 -15.63 -12.26
C ASP A 719 3.98 -16.60 -13.00
N GLU A 720 2.76 -16.86 -12.48
CA GLU A 720 1.74 -17.66 -13.16
C GLU A 720 1.38 -17.07 -14.54
N CYS A 721 1.28 -15.74 -14.66
CA CYS A 721 0.95 -15.09 -15.92
C CYS A 721 2.07 -15.19 -16.97
N GLU A 722 3.34 -15.07 -16.58
CA GLU A 722 4.48 -15.24 -17.51
C GLU A 722 4.54 -16.66 -18.05
N GLN A 723 4.37 -17.67 -17.19
CA GLN A 723 4.34 -19.06 -17.61
C GLN A 723 3.15 -19.35 -18.55
N LEU A 724 1.96 -18.82 -18.25
CA LEU A 724 0.78 -18.93 -19.13
C LEU A 724 0.97 -18.21 -20.48
N VAL A 725 1.63 -17.06 -20.49
CA VAL A 725 2.00 -16.30 -21.69
C VAL A 725 2.95 -17.10 -22.56
N ASN A 726 4.03 -17.62 -21.99
CA ASN A 726 5.03 -18.39 -22.74
C ASN A 726 4.45 -19.71 -23.26
N LYS A 727 3.61 -20.38 -22.47
CA LYS A 727 2.86 -21.57 -22.88
C LYS A 727 2.01 -21.31 -24.13
N LEU A 728 1.08 -20.36 -24.09
CA LEU A 728 0.23 -20.04 -25.24
C LEU A 728 1.04 -19.57 -26.46
N LYS A 729 2.11 -18.81 -26.25
CA LYS A 729 3.02 -18.34 -27.31
C LYS A 729 3.77 -19.50 -27.98
N ASN A 730 4.20 -20.49 -27.20
CA ASN A 730 4.86 -21.69 -27.70
C ASN A 730 3.86 -22.63 -28.41
N GLU A 731 2.66 -22.85 -27.88
CA GLU A 731 1.62 -23.68 -28.52
C GLU A 731 1.17 -23.10 -29.87
N LEU A 732 0.94 -21.78 -29.97
CA LEU A 732 0.61 -21.11 -31.24
C LEU A 732 1.72 -21.30 -32.29
N LYS A 733 2.98 -21.25 -31.85
CA LYS A 733 4.17 -21.41 -32.70
C LYS A 733 4.40 -22.86 -33.13
N GLU A 734 4.23 -23.85 -32.24
CA GLU A 734 4.32 -25.28 -32.60
C GLU A 734 3.16 -25.71 -33.51
N ALA A 735 1.96 -25.10 -33.36
CA ALA A 735 0.83 -25.28 -34.27
C ALA A 735 0.98 -24.55 -35.63
N GLY A 736 2.07 -23.79 -35.83
CA GLY A 736 2.39 -23.12 -37.09
C GLY A 736 1.57 -21.85 -37.38
N VAL A 737 1.04 -21.18 -36.35
CA VAL A 737 0.42 -19.85 -36.48
C VAL A 737 1.51 -18.78 -36.56
N THR A 738 1.45 -17.91 -37.56
CA THR A 738 2.44 -16.83 -37.75
C THR A 738 2.30 -15.75 -36.67
N GLU A 739 3.43 -15.25 -36.17
CA GLU A 739 3.48 -14.12 -35.23
C GLU A 739 2.89 -12.85 -35.89
N ASN A 740 1.93 -12.21 -35.22
CA ASN A 740 1.15 -11.10 -35.77
C ASN A 740 1.26 -9.86 -34.88
N GLN A 741 1.48 -8.68 -35.49
CA GLN A 741 1.50 -7.38 -34.81
C GLN A 741 0.17 -7.00 -34.14
N LYS A 742 -0.91 -7.74 -34.40
CA LYS A 742 -2.21 -7.61 -33.72
C LYS A 742 -2.38 -8.55 -32.51
N HIS A 743 -1.39 -9.39 -32.21
CA HIS A 743 -1.34 -10.28 -31.06
C HIS A 743 -0.40 -9.69 -30.00
N TYR A 744 -0.95 -9.32 -28.86
CA TYR A 744 -0.22 -8.74 -27.73
C TYR A 744 -0.22 -9.74 -26.58
N PHE A 745 0.97 -10.13 -26.16
CA PHE A 745 1.20 -10.95 -24.97
C PHE A 745 1.59 -10.03 -23.81
N TYR A 746 1.06 -10.26 -22.62
CA TYR A 746 1.29 -9.36 -21.48
C TYR A 746 2.68 -9.57 -20.87
N PRO A 747 3.51 -8.52 -20.73
CA PRO A 747 4.89 -8.65 -20.23
C PRO A 747 4.92 -8.54 -18.70
N ALA A 748 4.40 -9.54 -17.99
CA ALA A 748 4.02 -9.37 -16.58
C ALA A 748 5.19 -8.99 -15.64
N ARG A 749 6.38 -9.60 -15.76
CA ARG A 749 7.56 -9.18 -14.96
C ARG A 749 7.93 -7.74 -15.22
N LYS A 750 7.93 -7.29 -16.49
CA LYS A 750 8.25 -5.89 -16.82
C LYS A 750 7.25 -4.92 -16.19
N VAL A 751 5.98 -5.30 -16.05
CA VAL A 751 4.96 -4.45 -15.40
C VAL A 751 5.19 -4.42 -13.89
N LEU A 752 5.43 -5.58 -13.26
CA LEU A 752 5.74 -5.68 -11.82
C LEU A 752 6.98 -4.85 -11.46
N LEU A 753 8.07 -5.02 -12.22
CA LEU A 753 9.34 -4.31 -12.09
C LEU A 753 9.28 -2.84 -12.57
N LYS A 754 8.15 -2.38 -13.13
CA LYS A 754 7.94 -1.04 -13.72
C LYS A 754 8.92 -0.70 -14.87
N GLN A 755 9.46 -1.73 -15.52
CA GLN A 755 10.40 -1.65 -16.65
C GLN A 755 9.71 -1.62 -18.03
N THR A 756 8.38 -1.76 -18.10
CA THR A 756 7.63 -1.55 -19.34
C THR A 756 7.69 -0.11 -19.82
N SER A 757 8.03 0.10 -21.09
CA SER A 757 7.71 1.36 -21.76
C SER A 757 6.20 1.46 -22.03
N PRO A 758 5.57 2.65 -21.99
CA PRO A 758 4.13 2.79 -22.27
C PRO A 758 3.69 2.23 -23.63
N GLN A 759 4.60 2.19 -24.61
CA GLN A 759 4.36 1.66 -25.95
C GLN A 759 4.21 0.13 -25.99
N GLU A 760 4.70 -0.59 -24.99
CA GLU A 760 4.55 -2.04 -24.89
C GLU A 760 3.18 -2.45 -24.33
N THR A 761 2.53 -1.59 -23.54
CA THR A 761 1.25 -1.89 -22.87
C THR A 761 0.06 -1.07 -23.37
N GLU A 762 0.25 0.07 -24.06
CA GLU A 762 -0.83 1.01 -24.48
C GLU A 762 -2.09 0.32 -25.03
N VAL A 763 -1.92 -0.67 -25.91
CA VAL A 763 -3.03 -1.42 -26.53
C VAL A 763 -3.72 -2.38 -25.54
N ILE A 764 -2.96 -2.99 -24.64
CA ILE A 764 -3.47 -3.87 -23.56
C ILE A 764 -4.21 -3.02 -22.53
N ASP A 765 -3.58 -1.95 -22.04
CA ASP A 765 -4.14 -1.04 -21.02
C ASP A 765 -5.44 -0.41 -21.52
N TYR A 766 -5.47 0.06 -22.78
CA TYR A 766 -6.69 0.58 -23.39
C TYR A 766 -7.78 -0.49 -23.51
N ALA A 767 -7.44 -1.71 -23.94
CA ALA A 767 -8.41 -2.80 -24.05
C ALA A 767 -8.99 -3.18 -22.68
N MET A 768 -8.13 -3.34 -21.67
CA MET A 768 -8.52 -3.63 -20.28
C MET A 768 -9.46 -2.54 -19.76
N ALA A 769 -9.06 -1.27 -19.84
CA ALA A 769 -9.88 -0.13 -19.41
C ALA A 769 -11.19 0.03 -20.21
N SER A 770 -11.24 -0.43 -21.47
CA SER A 770 -12.41 -0.28 -22.35
C SER A 770 -13.46 -1.38 -22.16
N TYR A 771 -13.07 -2.63 -21.92
CA TYR A 771 -14.01 -3.75 -21.84
C TYR A 771 -13.69 -4.88 -20.87
N ALA A 772 -12.63 -4.76 -20.05
CA ALA A 772 -12.37 -5.66 -18.92
C ALA A 772 -12.23 -4.92 -17.57
N ALA A 773 -12.76 -3.70 -17.45
CA ALA A 773 -12.67 -2.80 -16.28
C ALA A 773 -13.48 -3.26 -15.02
N GLY A 774 -13.54 -4.57 -14.82
CA GLY A 774 -14.13 -5.28 -13.68
C GLY A 774 -13.53 -6.69 -13.57
N ASN A 775 -12.25 -6.82 -13.91
CA ASN A 775 -11.40 -7.97 -13.61
C ASN A 775 -11.03 -7.98 -12.11
N GLY A 776 -10.58 -9.13 -11.61
CA GLY A 776 -10.04 -9.25 -10.25
C GLY A 776 -8.76 -8.42 -10.04
N LEU A 777 -8.49 -8.02 -8.80
CA LEU A 777 -7.34 -7.15 -8.45
C LEU A 777 -5.97 -7.73 -8.85
N PHE A 778 -5.87 -9.06 -8.95
CA PHE A 778 -4.69 -9.81 -9.41
C PHE A 778 -5.04 -10.71 -10.61
N GLU A 779 -6.00 -10.29 -11.44
CA GLU A 779 -6.41 -10.98 -12.67
C GLU A 779 -5.78 -10.29 -13.88
N TYR A 780 -4.62 -10.79 -14.31
CA TYR A 780 -3.86 -10.23 -15.42
C TYR A 780 -4.30 -10.81 -16.78
N PRO A 781 -4.22 -10.03 -17.87
CA PRO A 781 -4.42 -10.55 -19.22
C PRO A 781 -3.23 -11.45 -19.60
N ILE A 782 -3.51 -12.58 -20.23
CA ILE A 782 -2.50 -13.43 -20.87
C ILE A 782 -2.29 -12.93 -22.30
N PHE A 783 -3.39 -12.68 -23.01
CA PHE A 783 -3.38 -12.50 -24.47
C PHE A 783 -4.46 -11.53 -24.93
N VAL A 784 -4.09 -10.54 -25.75
CA VAL A 784 -4.99 -9.56 -26.34
C VAL A 784 -4.87 -9.58 -27.86
N VAL A 785 -6.01 -9.66 -28.56
CA VAL A 785 -6.05 -9.61 -30.03
C VAL A 785 -6.78 -8.36 -30.48
N ASP A 786 -6.05 -7.41 -31.05
CA ASP A 786 -6.64 -6.15 -31.52
C ASP A 786 -7.12 -6.27 -32.98
N THR A 787 -8.43 -6.26 -33.17
CA THR A 787 -9.11 -6.25 -34.48
C THR A 787 -9.56 -4.87 -34.95
N SER A 788 -9.30 -3.81 -34.16
CA SER A 788 -9.58 -2.42 -34.54
C SER A 788 -8.78 -2.00 -35.79
N ARG A 789 -9.28 -0.96 -36.48
CA ARG A 789 -8.70 -0.48 -37.77
C ARG A 789 -7.43 0.35 -37.60
N ASN A 790 -7.20 0.87 -36.40
CA ASN A 790 -6.18 1.86 -36.07
C ASN A 790 -5.24 1.37 -34.95
N ASN A 791 -5.24 0.07 -34.66
CA ASN A 791 -4.45 -0.59 -33.61
C ASN A 791 -4.55 0.10 -32.24
N SER A 792 -5.77 0.41 -31.78
CA SER A 792 -6.02 1.09 -30.50
C SER A 792 -6.80 0.23 -29.50
N GLY A 793 -6.68 -1.09 -29.54
CA GLY A 793 -7.23 -2.02 -28.55
C GLY A 793 -8.75 -2.11 -28.44
N LYS A 794 -9.53 -1.27 -29.15
CA LYS A 794 -10.96 -1.04 -28.89
C LYS A 794 -11.89 -2.21 -29.26
N GLU A 795 -11.54 -2.99 -30.28
CA GLU A 795 -12.34 -4.09 -30.81
C GLU A 795 -11.46 -5.33 -30.88
N GLY A 796 -11.82 -6.44 -30.23
CA GLY A 796 -10.87 -7.53 -30.02
C GLY A 796 -11.32 -8.58 -29.01
N ILE A 797 -10.38 -9.39 -28.55
CA ILE A 797 -10.53 -10.25 -27.37
C ILE A 797 -9.44 -9.95 -26.34
N ILE A 798 -9.75 -10.19 -25.08
CA ILE A 798 -8.78 -10.32 -23.97
C ILE A 798 -9.05 -11.68 -23.34
N LEU A 799 -8.00 -12.49 -23.20
CA LEU A 799 -8.02 -13.72 -22.43
C LEU A 799 -7.26 -13.51 -21.12
N THR A 800 -7.92 -13.75 -20.00
CA THR A 800 -7.33 -13.90 -18.65
C THR A 800 -7.47 -15.37 -18.22
N PRO A 801 -6.91 -15.79 -17.06
CA PRO A 801 -7.13 -17.16 -16.57
C PRO A 801 -8.60 -17.49 -16.28
N GLU A 802 -9.38 -16.50 -15.85
CA GLU A 802 -10.76 -16.67 -15.38
C GLU A 802 -11.81 -16.31 -16.45
N HIS A 803 -11.49 -15.41 -17.38
CA HIS A 803 -12.47 -14.80 -18.30
C HIS A 803 -11.94 -14.61 -19.74
N LEU A 804 -12.82 -14.84 -20.72
CA LEU A 804 -12.66 -14.38 -22.10
C LEU A 804 -13.57 -13.16 -22.31
N TYR A 805 -12.99 -11.98 -22.35
CA TYR A 805 -13.67 -10.75 -22.73
C TYR A 805 -13.58 -10.56 -24.25
N TYR A 806 -14.63 -10.02 -24.87
CA TYR A 806 -14.56 -9.59 -26.26
C TYR A 806 -15.35 -8.31 -26.52
N SER A 807 -14.81 -7.47 -27.40
CA SER A 807 -15.40 -6.20 -27.80
C SER A 807 -15.67 -6.18 -29.31
N THR A 808 -16.86 -5.74 -29.66
CA THR A 808 -17.25 -5.38 -31.02
C THR A 808 -17.63 -3.90 -31.07
N LEU A 809 -17.63 -3.30 -32.26
CA LEU A 809 -17.77 -1.87 -32.57
C LEU A 809 -18.77 -1.03 -31.73
N MET A 810 -19.81 -1.64 -31.13
CA MET A 810 -20.81 -1.01 -30.25
C MET A 810 -20.98 -1.67 -28.86
N THR A 811 -20.49 -2.90 -28.65
CA THR A 811 -20.80 -3.70 -27.44
C THR A 811 -19.65 -4.61 -27.02
N SER A 812 -19.38 -4.59 -25.71
CA SER A 812 -18.48 -5.49 -25.00
C SER A 812 -19.25 -6.59 -24.28
N TYR A 813 -18.58 -7.73 -24.10
CA TYR A 813 -19.12 -8.93 -23.45
C TYR A 813 -18.02 -9.68 -22.71
N ARG A 814 -18.43 -10.49 -21.73
CA ARG A 814 -17.59 -11.43 -20.98
C ARG A 814 -18.18 -12.84 -21.09
N ILE A 815 -17.31 -13.84 -21.18
CA ILE A 815 -17.63 -15.26 -21.01
C ILE A 815 -16.67 -15.78 -19.95
N ASP A 816 -17.19 -16.43 -18.89
CA ASP A 816 -16.34 -17.02 -17.86
C ASP A 816 -15.68 -18.28 -18.41
N VAL A 817 -14.37 -18.46 -18.25
CA VAL A 817 -13.60 -19.59 -18.81
C VAL A 817 -14.20 -20.94 -18.40
N PRO A 818 -14.63 -21.18 -17.13
CA PRO A 818 -15.32 -22.42 -16.74
C PRO A 818 -16.64 -22.70 -17.48
N SER A 819 -17.27 -21.68 -18.08
CA SER A 819 -18.55 -21.81 -18.81
C SER A 819 -18.40 -22.22 -20.28
N ILE A 820 -17.19 -22.15 -20.85
CA ILE A 820 -16.89 -22.54 -22.23
C ILE A 820 -16.94 -24.08 -22.35
N ASP A 821 -17.47 -24.57 -23.47
CA ASP A 821 -17.56 -25.99 -23.84
C ASP A 821 -16.57 -26.35 -24.95
N GLU A 822 -16.48 -25.52 -25.99
CA GLU A 822 -15.50 -25.64 -27.08
C GLU A 822 -15.19 -24.27 -27.71
N ILE A 823 -14.02 -24.13 -28.34
CA ILE A 823 -13.70 -23.11 -29.32
C ILE A 823 -13.47 -23.79 -30.67
N THR A 824 -14.22 -23.39 -31.70
CA THR A 824 -14.17 -24.01 -33.03
C THR A 824 -14.04 -23.00 -34.16
N ALA A 825 -13.20 -23.34 -35.14
CA ALA A 825 -13.12 -22.62 -36.41
C ALA A 825 -14.22 -23.07 -37.38
N SER A 826 -14.81 -22.12 -38.09
CA SER A 826 -15.52 -22.40 -39.34
C SER A 826 -14.79 -21.76 -40.50
N THR A 827 -14.46 -22.57 -41.51
CA THR A 827 -13.73 -22.14 -42.72
C THR A 827 -14.65 -21.83 -43.90
N GLY A 828 -15.94 -22.17 -43.79
CA GLY A 828 -16.94 -22.07 -44.87
C GLY A 828 -17.23 -20.64 -45.35
N LEU A 829 -17.68 -20.51 -46.61
CA LEU A 829 -17.70 -19.24 -47.34
C LEU A 829 -18.52 -18.11 -46.71
N LEU A 830 -19.61 -18.43 -46.00
CA LEU A 830 -20.55 -17.44 -45.43
C LEU A 830 -20.41 -17.27 -43.91
N ASN A 831 -19.97 -18.31 -43.20
CA ASN A 831 -19.89 -18.34 -41.72
C ASN A 831 -18.43 -18.38 -41.22
N ARG A 832 -17.49 -17.78 -41.95
CA ARG A 832 -16.06 -17.86 -41.57
C ARG A 832 -15.77 -17.15 -40.24
N GLY A 833 -15.02 -17.81 -39.36
CA GLY A 833 -14.45 -17.22 -38.15
C GLY A 833 -14.26 -18.21 -37.01
N VAL A 834 -13.84 -17.69 -35.85
CA VAL A 834 -13.73 -18.45 -34.59
C VAL A 834 -15.02 -18.28 -33.79
N TYR A 835 -15.49 -19.38 -33.20
CA TYR A 835 -16.72 -19.46 -32.42
C TYR A 835 -16.45 -20.10 -31.06
N VAL A 836 -16.93 -19.47 -29.99
CA VAL A 836 -16.99 -20.05 -28.64
C VAL A 836 -18.37 -20.68 -28.48
N THR A 837 -18.45 -21.94 -28.06
CA THR A 837 -19.70 -22.57 -27.59
C THR A 837 -19.63 -22.61 -26.07
N GLU A 838 -20.68 -22.13 -25.40
CA GLU A 838 -20.85 -22.24 -23.95
C GLU A 838 -21.58 -23.55 -23.59
N LYS A 839 -21.35 -24.07 -22.38
CA LYS A 839 -21.97 -25.30 -21.84
C LYS A 839 -23.50 -25.25 -21.76
N ASN A 840 -24.10 -24.07 -21.97
CA ASN A 840 -25.53 -23.84 -22.08
C ASN A 840 -26.08 -23.99 -23.53
N GLY A 841 -25.21 -24.27 -24.52
CA GLY A 841 -25.55 -24.40 -25.95
C GLY A 841 -25.49 -23.10 -26.77
N LYS A 842 -25.20 -21.96 -26.15
CA LYS A 842 -25.02 -20.67 -26.85
C LYS A 842 -23.71 -20.67 -27.63
N LYS A 843 -23.81 -20.44 -28.94
CA LYS A 843 -22.64 -20.32 -29.84
C LYS A 843 -22.42 -18.87 -30.26
N THR A 844 -21.28 -18.32 -29.88
CA THR A 844 -20.90 -16.92 -29.97
C THR A 844 -19.73 -16.78 -30.95
N LYS A 845 -19.82 -15.87 -31.94
CA LYS A 845 -18.67 -15.56 -32.81
C LYS A 845 -17.80 -14.49 -32.16
N ILE A 846 -16.49 -14.75 -32.05
CA ILE A 846 -15.53 -13.80 -31.47
C ILE A 846 -14.63 -13.14 -32.54
N PRO A 847 -14.06 -11.96 -32.25
CA PRO A 847 -12.97 -11.37 -33.05
C PRO A 847 -11.72 -12.27 -33.08
N TYR A 848 -10.92 -12.16 -34.15
CA TYR A 848 -9.64 -12.88 -34.33
C TYR A 848 -8.76 -12.15 -35.36
N ALA A 849 -7.45 -12.38 -35.33
CA ALA A 849 -6.48 -11.81 -36.28
C ALA A 849 -5.46 -12.86 -36.76
N VAL A 850 -5.92 -13.90 -37.45
CA VAL A 850 -5.06 -14.93 -38.08
C VAL A 850 -5.44 -15.14 -39.53
N ASP A 851 -4.50 -15.64 -40.34
CA ASP A 851 -4.71 -15.82 -41.77
C ASP A 851 -5.66 -17.01 -42.05
N HIS A 852 -6.30 -17.00 -43.21
CA HIS A 852 -7.38 -17.94 -43.55
C HIS A 852 -6.94 -19.43 -43.60
N LYS A 853 -5.64 -19.69 -43.67
CA LYS A 853 -5.05 -21.04 -43.62
C LYS A 853 -4.80 -21.52 -42.18
N GLU A 854 -4.55 -20.57 -41.28
CA GLU A 854 -4.15 -20.80 -39.88
C GLU A 854 -5.37 -20.91 -38.96
N LEU A 855 -6.52 -20.38 -39.37
CA LEU A 855 -7.75 -20.27 -38.58
C LEU A 855 -8.13 -21.54 -37.81
N THR A 856 -7.96 -22.73 -38.40
CA THR A 856 -8.23 -24.02 -37.74
C THR A 856 -7.19 -24.36 -36.68
N ALA A 857 -5.91 -24.10 -36.92
CA ALA A 857 -4.82 -24.34 -35.97
C ALA A 857 -4.93 -23.38 -34.77
N TYR A 858 -5.15 -22.08 -35.05
CA TYR A 858 -5.40 -21.06 -34.04
C TYR A 858 -6.60 -21.41 -33.14
N ALA A 859 -7.75 -21.80 -33.72
CA ALA A 859 -8.90 -22.21 -32.91
C ALA A 859 -8.65 -23.50 -32.12
N GLY A 860 -7.85 -24.44 -32.64
CA GLY A 860 -7.41 -25.63 -31.92
C GLY A 860 -6.58 -25.30 -30.68
N VAL A 861 -5.53 -24.47 -30.84
CA VAL A 861 -4.71 -24.01 -29.71
C VAL A 861 -5.55 -23.23 -28.70
N MET A 862 -6.39 -22.30 -29.14
CA MET A 862 -7.29 -21.57 -28.23
C MET A 862 -8.28 -22.48 -27.51
N ASN A 863 -8.68 -23.62 -28.09
CA ASN A 863 -9.52 -24.62 -27.43
C ASN A 863 -8.73 -25.43 -26.39
N GLU A 864 -7.57 -25.95 -26.76
CA GLU A 864 -6.70 -26.73 -25.87
C GLU A 864 -6.22 -25.89 -24.68
N PHE A 865 -5.83 -24.63 -24.91
CA PHE A 865 -5.44 -23.69 -23.86
C PHE A 865 -6.62 -23.28 -22.94
N ILE A 866 -7.84 -23.12 -23.48
CA ILE A 866 -9.03 -22.91 -22.63
C ILE A 866 -9.33 -24.15 -21.78
N HIS A 867 -9.22 -25.37 -22.33
CA HIS A 867 -9.36 -26.58 -21.52
C HIS A 867 -8.24 -26.70 -20.48
N TYR A 868 -7.02 -26.30 -20.79
CA TYR A 868 -5.91 -26.25 -19.83
C TYR A 868 -6.24 -25.34 -18.63
N LEU A 869 -6.76 -24.12 -18.87
CA LEU A 869 -7.24 -23.23 -17.81
C LEU A 869 -8.43 -23.84 -17.03
N GLN A 870 -9.32 -24.59 -17.70
CA GLN A 870 -10.41 -25.32 -17.06
C GLN A 870 -9.97 -26.57 -16.26
N GLU A 871 -8.81 -27.16 -16.56
CA GLU A 871 -8.31 -28.35 -15.87
C GLU A 871 -7.72 -28.03 -14.47
N LYS A 872 -7.66 -26.75 -14.03
CA LYS A 872 -7.42 -26.38 -12.62
C LYS A 872 -8.40 -27.16 -11.73
N PRO A 873 -7.95 -28.15 -10.92
CA PRO A 873 -8.87 -29.13 -10.34
C PRO A 873 -9.90 -28.51 -9.39
N ASP A 874 -11.10 -29.08 -9.33
CA ASP A 874 -12.14 -28.65 -8.37
C ASP A 874 -11.63 -28.57 -6.92
N SER A 875 -10.72 -29.47 -6.51
CA SER A 875 -10.09 -29.41 -5.17
C SER A 875 -9.01 -28.33 -5.01
N ARG A 876 -8.93 -27.37 -5.94
CA ARG A 876 -8.23 -26.07 -5.86
C ARG A 876 -9.17 -24.90 -6.19
N ASN A 877 -10.49 -25.12 -6.27
CA ASN A 877 -11.50 -24.08 -6.43
C ASN A 877 -11.93 -23.56 -5.04
N ILE A 878 -11.93 -22.23 -4.84
CA ILE A 878 -12.26 -21.59 -3.56
C ILE A 878 -13.65 -22.02 -3.06
N SER A 879 -14.65 -22.12 -3.94
CA SER A 879 -16.01 -22.57 -3.59
C SER A 879 -16.13 -24.06 -3.22
N TYR A 880 -15.06 -24.82 -3.47
CA TYR A 880 -14.93 -26.23 -3.08
C TYR A 880 -14.10 -26.40 -1.80
N LEU A 881 -13.01 -25.62 -1.67
CA LEU A 881 -12.14 -25.56 -0.49
C LEU A 881 -12.86 -24.97 0.75
N ALA A 882 -13.77 -24.01 0.55
CA ALA A 882 -14.59 -23.42 1.64
C ALA A 882 -15.66 -24.37 2.24
N LYS A 883 -15.55 -25.70 2.03
CA LYS A 883 -16.44 -26.73 2.59
C LYS A 883 -15.68 -27.50 3.65
N GLU A 884 -16.26 -27.67 4.85
CA GLU A 884 -15.67 -28.47 5.95
C GLU A 884 -15.28 -29.91 5.55
N LYS A 885 -15.82 -30.44 4.45
CA LYS A 885 -15.54 -31.78 3.93
C LYS A 885 -15.49 -31.79 2.40
N HIS A 886 -14.43 -32.40 1.88
CA HIS A 886 -14.21 -32.63 0.46
C HIS A 886 -14.56 -34.07 0.10
N ASP A 887 -15.67 -34.26 -0.62
CA ASP A 887 -16.06 -35.58 -1.15
C ASP A 887 -15.10 -36.10 -2.24
N THR A 888 -14.18 -35.26 -2.73
CA THR A 888 -13.39 -35.50 -3.95
C THR A 888 -12.12 -34.63 -3.94
N ILE A 889 -10.95 -35.27 -3.95
CA ILE A 889 -9.62 -34.67 -3.76
C ILE A 889 -8.75 -35.02 -4.97
N CYS A 890 -7.96 -34.07 -5.48
CA CYS A 890 -6.95 -34.32 -6.52
C CYS A 890 -5.58 -34.63 -5.88
N CYS A 891 -4.88 -35.67 -6.33
CA CYS A 891 -3.49 -35.91 -5.94
C CYS A 891 -2.55 -34.86 -6.55
N PHE A 892 -1.94 -34.00 -5.74
CA PHE A 892 -0.95 -33.01 -6.19
C PHE A 892 0.21 -33.65 -6.99
N ARG A 893 0.56 -34.91 -6.68
CA ARG A 893 1.59 -35.70 -7.37
C ARG A 893 1.17 -36.31 -8.73
N CYS A 894 -0.11 -36.43 -9.08
CA CYS A 894 -0.51 -37.15 -10.32
C CYS A 894 -1.84 -36.77 -10.98
N GLY A 895 -2.53 -35.73 -10.53
CA GLY A 895 -3.83 -35.33 -11.08
C GLY A 895 -5.01 -36.26 -10.76
N TYR A 896 -4.79 -37.41 -10.11
CA TYR A 896 -5.88 -38.37 -9.87
C TYR A 896 -6.89 -37.86 -8.86
N VAL A 897 -8.15 -37.88 -9.27
CA VAL A 897 -9.32 -37.43 -8.51
C VAL A 897 -9.93 -38.62 -7.75
N TYR A 898 -9.99 -38.54 -6.42
CA TYR A 898 -10.40 -39.65 -5.55
C TYR A 898 -11.22 -39.19 -4.33
N LYS A 899 -12.03 -40.09 -3.75
CA LYS A 899 -12.99 -39.73 -2.69
C LYS A 899 -12.46 -40.02 -1.29
N GLY A 900 -11.95 -38.97 -0.64
CA GLY A 900 -11.56 -38.96 0.78
C GLY A 900 -10.20 -39.60 1.09
N GLY A 901 -9.59 -39.14 2.19
CA GLY A 901 -8.32 -39.61 2.73
C GLY A 901 -7.09 -38.83 2.25
N ASN A 902 -6.15 -38.60 3.15
CA ASN A 902 -4.93 -37.81 2.87
C ASN A 902 -3.91 -38.56 1.99
N VAL A 903 -4.10 -39.88 1.84
CA VAL A 903 -3.28 -40.74 0.97
C VAL A 903 -4.04 -41.07 -0.30
N CYS A 904 -3.54 -40.61 -1.45
CA CYS A 904 -4.16 -40.94 -2.73
C CYS A 904 -3.95 -42.42 -3.10
N PRO A 905 -5.02 -43.15 -3.48
CA PRO A 905 -4.94 -44.58 -3.78
C PRO A 905 -4.20 -44.92 -5.09
N LYS A 906 -3.84 -43.92 -5.91
CA LYS A 906 -3.10 -44.12 -7.17
C LYS A 906 -1.61 -43.79 -7.06
N CYS A 907 -1.28 -42.63 -6.49
CA CYS A 907 0.10 -42.10 -6.43
C CYS A 907 0.81 -42.37 -5.08
N GLY A 908 0.10 -42.91 -4.08
CA GLY A 908 0.61 -43.16 -2.72
C GLY A 908 1.02 -41.90 -1.93
N PHE A 909 0.81 -40.71 -2.51
CA PHE A 909 1.20 -39.42 -1.94
C PHE A 909 0.32 -39.09 -0.74
N LYS A 910 0.94 -38.60 0.34
CA LYS A 910 0.32 -38.45 1.66
C LYS A 910 0.04 -37.00 2.09
N ASN A 911 0.41 -36.02 1.26
CA ASN A 911 0.30 -34.59 1.56
C ASN A 911 -0.78 -33.91 0.70
N ASN A 912 -1.85 -34.62 0.34
CA ASN A 912 -3.12 -33.96 -0.02
C ASN A 912 -3.90 -33.80 1.30
N ALA A 913 -3.42 -32.88 2.15
CA ALA A 913 -4.01 -32.61 3.46
C ALA A 913 -5.30 -31.81 3.33
#